data_AF-A0A3P7UX32-F1
#
_entry.id   AF-A0A3P7UX32-F1
#
_cell.length_a   1.000
_cell.length_b   1.000
_cell.length_c   1.000
_cell.angle_alpha   90.00
_cell.angle_beta   90.00
_cell.angle_gamma   90.00
#
_symmetry.space_group_name_H-M   'P 1'
#
loop_
_entity.id
_entity.type
_entity.pdbx_description
1 polymer ?
#
loop_
_entity_poly.entity_id
_entity_poly.type
_entity_poly.pdbx_seq_one_letter_code
_entity_poly.pdbx_strand_id
1 'polypeptide(L)'
;MCVLTSLTVHWVECLISSIIMWNFCKSLRYDTRRISASFLIANDTLNEHRYKCAGIAGSGFGEKGGDENSFTYNVIQREDLFQANPKLRKIWNKFETMAASKSDDEKELLTFERTFMWNLLQIFKQTLADVDDESNEVGIDGIHFLERCLQLFIDLEALLTTRRFFNAILHASNILVNCTLSSLITAEVGSLFCQLVTMLKFYSRFEIDDVTGEPLTHNQMSEMHYNHVIKLQKAAFKYFRESMSDFYLLNVTAVDTRKALVKQFSSMSESELYKFAEYLHLVPPQEFDLDVSSSYEKNYLIEMITSRCERRINQLQQLNEQPLYPTEKVIWDENLVPYDQYNGEGVLALNKLNIQFLTFHDYLLRNFNLFQMESTYEIRQDIEDAIFRLKPWAHESNPNETVWGGWARMALPLVFFLYYIIIFEIDFFISMLVDLLSSLASISSFQIVEVGKPLIAVVKADLTISLPKRADIRAEWEGLRKHDVCFLICCRSKASVGTKYNITKPFKEQIDVTLVRGCEIEGMLDSEGKVIEEYAAYEKKTVLEGLTRKFRVWLDENQYRLDTEGQQEDAIDNIYYSFNLLIRRDPKTNNFKAVLATIRQLLNTEFVVPDWLHDLILGYGEPNAAHYKSMNTAVPTVDFCDTFLSYKHLISSFPNTKITGTVTTDENLAPPFRFTFYSSKKL
;
A
#
# COMPACT_ATOMS: atom_id res chain seq x y z
N MET A 1 18.05 22.38 -30.13
CA MET A 1 17.74 21.00 -29.67
C MET A 1 17.69 20.84 -28.15
N CYS A 2 18.46 21.57 -27.33
CA CYS A 2 18.33 21.51 -25.86
C CYS A 2 17.05 22.14 -25.26
N VAL A 3 16.27 22.89 -26.05
CA VAL A 3 14.99 23.49 -25.60
C VAL A 3 13.82 22.50 -25.75
N LEU A 4 13.95 21.48 -26.61
CA LEU A 4 12.90 20.47 -26.85
C LEU A 4 12.87 19.35 -25.80
N THR A 5 13.95 19.16 -25.02
CA THR A 5 14.02 18.09 -24.01
C THR A 5 13.42 18.48 -22.66
N SER A 6 13.49 19.75 -22.22
CA SER A 6 12.80 20.15 -20.98
C SER A 6 11.29 20.37 -21.17
N LEU A 7 10.81 20.36 -22.42
CA LEU A 7 9.39 20.38 -22.75
C LEU A 7 8.75 19.00 -22.51
N THR A 8 9.50 17.89 -22.52
CA THR A 8 8.88 16.55 -22.49
C THR A 8 8.38 16.11 -21.11
N VAL A 9 9.02 16.54 -20.01
CA VAL A 9 8.59 16.17 -18.64
C VAL A 9 7.26 16.84 -18.28
N HIS A 10 7.14 18.12 -18.63
CA HIS A 10 5.97 18.95 -18.36
C HIS A 10 4.72 18.45 -19.10
N TRP A 11 4.88 18.01 -20.35
CA TRP A 11 3.79 17.39 -21.10
C TRP A 11 3.33 16.08 -20.48
N VAL A 12 4.24 15.28 -19.91
CA VAL A 12 3.90 14.00 -19.28
C VAL A 12 3.09 14.21 -17.99
N GLU A 13 3.45 15.17 -17.13
CA GLU A 13 2.72 15.44 -15.88
C GLU A 13 1.30 15.98 -16.13
N CYS A 14 1.14 16.91 -17.07
CA CYS A 14 -0.17 17.41 -17.51
C CYS A 14 -0.98 16.32 -18.22
N LEU A 15 -0.34 15.46 -19.02
CA LEU A 15 -0.99 14.35 -19.70
C LEU A 15 -1.50 13.31 -18.69
N ILE A 16 -0.74 12.96 -17.65
CA ILE A 16 -1.17 11.99 -16.63
C ILE A 16 -2.41 12.51 -15.89
N SER A 17 -2.38 13.77 -15.41
CA SER A 17 -3.53 14.38 -14.73
C SER A 17 -4.75 14.48 -15.65
N SER A 18 -4.53 14.79 -16.94
CA SER A 18 -5.57 14.84 -17.96
C SER A 18 -6.13 13.45 -18.28
N ILE A 19 -5.30 12.40 -18.29
CA ILE A 19 -5.72 11.02 -18.50
C ILE A 19 -6.58 10.55 -17.33
N ILE A 20 -6.18 10.85 -16.08
CA ILE A 20 -6.95 10.52 -14.88
C ILE A 20 -8.34 11.19 -14.96
N MET A 21 -8.38 12.49 -15.22
CA MET A 21 -9.65 13.24 -15.32
C MET A 21 -10.49 12.81 -16.53
N TRP A 22 -9.86 12.51 -17.67
CA TRP A 22 -10.53 12.01 -18.87
C TRP A 22 -11.13 10.62 -18.63
N ASN A 23 -10.40 9.71 -17.99
CA ASN A 23 -10.90 8.38 -17.62
C ASN A 23 -12.09 8.50 -16.65
N PHE A 24 -12.02 9.40 -15.66
CA PHE A 24 -13.13 9.68 -14.74
C PHE A 24 -14.37 10.19 -15.49
N CYS A 25 -14.21 11.22 -16.33
CA CYS A 25 -15.32 11.81 -17.09
C CYS A 25 -15.93 10.81 -18.10
N LYS A 26 -15.08 10.01 -18.75
CA LYS A 26 -15.50 8.94 -19.66
C LYS A 26 -16.29 7.87 -18.92
N SER A 27 -15.85 7.48 -17.72
CA SER A 27 -16.55 6.52 -16.86
C SER A 27 -17.93 7.02 -16.43
N LEU A 28 -18.10 8.32 -16.21
CA LEU A 28 -19.37 8.94 -15.84
C LEU A 28 -20.26 9.32 -17.05
N ARG A 29 -19.86 8.98 -18.29
CA ARG A 29 -20.54 9.37 -19.54
C ARG A 29 -20.76 10.90 -19.65
N TYR A 30 -19.88 11.71 -19.06
CA TYR A 30 -19.98 13.16 -19.05
C TYR A 30 -19.31 13.79 -20.30
N ASP A 31 -19.76 14.96 -20.76
CA ASP A 31 -19.20 15.60 -21.97
C ASP A 31 -17.75 16.07 -21.75
N THR A 32 -16.81 15.34 -22.34
CA THR A 32 -15.36 15.50 -22.18
C THR A 32 -14.80 16.76 -22.84
N ARG A 33 -15.59 17.48 -23.64
CA ARG A 33 -15.11 18.63 -24.43
C ARG A 33 -14.83 19.88 -23.61
N ARG A 34 -15.49 20.06 -22.46
CA ARG A 34 -15.23 21.20 -21.55
C ARG A 34 -14.13 20.92 -20.53
N ILE A 35 -14.03 19.68 -20.05
CA ILE A 35 -13.09 19.31 -18.97
C ILE A 35 -11.66 19.09 -19.49
N SER A 36 -11.52 18.57 -20.72
CA SER A 36 -10.18 18.34 -21.31
C SER A 36 -9.45 19.64 -21.62
N ALA A 37 -10.13 20.72 -22.04
CA ALA A 37 -9.50 21.98 -22.41
C ALA A 37 -9.12 22.88 -21.21
N SER A 38 -9.85 22.80 -20.10
CA SER A 38 -9.68 23.66 -18.91
C SER A 38 -8.54 23.21 -17.99
N PHE A 39 -8.20 21.92 -17.93
CA PHE A 39 -6.96 21.47 -17.30
C PHE A 39 -5.69 21.82 -18.11
N LEU A 40 -5.86 22.37 -19.33
CA LEU A 40 -4.84 22.42 -20.39
C LEU A 40 -4.21 23.80 -20.68
N ILE A 41 -4.48 24.88 -19.93
CA ILE A 41 -3.83 26.19 -20.21
C ILE A 41 -2.60 26.46 -19.34
N ALA A 42 -1.48 25.82 -19.69
CA ALA A 42 -0.15 26.31 -19.31
C ALA A 42 0.97 25.84 -20.24
N ASN A 43 0.89 26.20 -21.52
CA ASN A 43 2.10 26.45 -22.31
C ASN A 43 2.72 27.75 -21.78
N ASP A 44 3.80 27.66 -21.00
CA ASP A 44 5.02 28.45 -21.18
C ASP A 44 5.91 28.45 -19.92
N THR A 45 7.10 27.87 -20.08
CA THR A 45 8.32 28.04 -19.28
C THR A 45 8.35 27.55 -17.81
N LEU A 46 9.40 26.76 -17.53
CA LEU A 46 9.83 26.11 -16.28
C LEU A 46 9.70 26.90 -14.96
N ASN A 47 9.58 28.22 -15.00
CA ASN A 47 9.44 29.05 -13.80
C ASN A 47 7.98 29.36 -13.42
N GLU A 48 6.97 28.99 -14.21
CA GLU A 48 5.55 29.22 -13.90
C GLU A 48 4.78 27.96 -13.40
N HIS A 49 5.42 26.78 -13.39
CA HIS A 49 4.74 25.54 -13.00
C HIS A 49 4.68 25.30 -11.48
N ARG A 50 5.64 25.82 -10.70
CA ARG A 50 5.45 25.96 -9.23
C ARG A 50 4.29 26.89 -8.88
N TYR A 51 3.87 27.71 -9.85
CA TYR A 51 2.97 28.81 -9.66
C TYR A 51 1.54 28.34 -9.97
N LYS A 52 1.22 27.75 -11.14
CA LYS A 52 -0.19 27.47 -11.51
C LYS A 52 -0.91 26.40 -10.66
N CYS A 53 -0.22 25.39 -10.13
CA CYS A 53 -0.83 24.47 -9.16
C CYS A 53 -1.23 25.17 -7.85
N ALA A 54 -0.55 26.27 -7.47
CA ALA A 54 -0.95 27.12 -6.35
C ALA A 54 -2.23 27.92 -6.62
N GLY A 55 -2.64 28.07 -7.90
CA GLY A 55 -3.89 28.70 -8.30
C GLY A 55 -5.12 27.79 -8.07
N ILE A 56 -4.97 26.48 -8.29
CA ILE A 56 -5.97 25.44 -7.93
C ILE A 56 -6.08 25.33 -6.39
N ALA A 57 -4.97 25.62 -5.71
CA ALA A 57 -4.82 25.47 -4.27
C ALA A 57 -5.42 26.57 -3.40
N GLY A 58 -5.96 27.67 -3.91
CA GLY A 58 -6.41 28.73 -2.99
C GLY A 58 -7.78 29.31 -3.23
N SER A 59 -8.52 28.77 -4.18
CA SER A 59 -9.96 28.96 -4.32
C SER A 59 -10.80 27.85 -3.71
N GLY A 60 -10.21 26.66 -3.54
CA GLY A 60 -10.65 25.76 -2.47
C GLY A 60 -10.59 26.45 -1.11
N PHE A 61 -9.92 27.62 -1.01
CA PHE A 61 -9.73 28.40 0.20
C PHE A 61 -10.30 29.83 0.16
N GLY A 62 -11.17 30.14 -0.81
CA GLY A 62 -11.98 31.37 -0.85
C GLY A 62 -11.24 32.67 -1.21
N GLU A 63 -11.88 33.52 -2.02
CA GLU A 63 -11.50 34.92 -2.23
C GLU A 63 -12.16 35.83 -1.18
N LYS A 64 -11.55 36.97 -0.86
CA LYS A 64 -12.23 38.01 -0.07
C LYS A 64 -13.31 38.65 -0.95
N GLY A 65 -14.57 38.22 -0.78
CA GLY A 65 -15.73 38.96 -1.27
C GLY A 65 -16.67 38.24 -2.25
N GLY A 66 -16.70 36.91 -2.32
CA GLY A 66 -17.73 36.14 -3.02
C GLY A 66 -18.56 35.30 -2.03
N ASP A 67 -19.88 35.31 -2.18
CA ASP A 67 -20.96 34.72 -1.35
C ASP A 67 -20.56 34.13 0.01
N GLU A 68 -21.00 34.81 1.08
CA GLU A 68 -20.42 34.80 2.43
C GLU A 68 -20.60 33.52 3.27
N ASN A 69 -21.28 32.47 2.79
CA ASN A 69 -21.82 31.44 3.71
C ASN A 69 -21.16 30.05 3.67
N SER A 70 -20.25 29.73 2.74
CA SER A 70 -19.54 28.42 2.73
C SER A 70 -18.01 28.54 2.60
N PHE A 71 -17.50 29.75 2.41
CA PHE A 71 -16.12 30.01 2.00
C PHE A 71 -15.15 30.32 3.16
N THR A 72 -15.68 30.57 4.36
CA THR A 72 -14.93 31.16 5.50
C THR A 72 -14.01 30.17 6.21
N TYR A 73 -14.41 28.90 6.29
CA TYR A 73 -13.67 27.86 7.05
C TYR A 73 -12.31 27.53 6.44
N ASN A 74 -12.22 27.46 5.11
CA ASN A 74 -10.97 27.16 4.44
C ASN A 74 -9.94 28.30 4.67
N VAL A 75 -10.36 29.56 4.83
CA VAL A 75 -9.43 30.68 5.01
C VAL A 75 -8.46 30.47 6.18
N ILE A 76 -8.93 29.92 7.31
CA ILE A 76 -8.09 29.71 8.50
C ILE A 76 -7.04 28.62 8.25
N GLN A 77 -7.45 27.50 7.67
CA GLN A 77 -6.53 26.40 7.35
C GLN A 77 -5.51 26.80 6.27
N ARG A 78 -5.89 27.65 5.32
CA ARG A 78 -4.94 28.26 4.38
C ARG A 78 -3.90 29.11 5.09
N GLU A 79 -4.33 29.91 6.06
CA GLU A 79 -3.40 30.74 6.84
C GLU A 79 -2.41 29.87 7.63
N ASP A 80 -2.83 28.73 8.17
CA ASP A 80 -1.95 27.76 8.81
C ASP A 80 -0.90 27.20 7.83
N LEU A 81 -1.30 26.86 6.61
CA LEU A 81 -0.36 26.43 5.55
C LEU A 81 0.64 27.52 5.19
N PHE A 82 0.18 28.78 5.14
CA PHE A 82 1.06 29.93 4.88
C PHE A 82 2.00 30.24 6.05
N GLN A 83 1.59 29.98 7.29
CA GLN A 83 2.47 30.09 8.44
C GLN A 83 3.53 28.99 8.44
N ALA A 84 3.13 27.76 8.11
CA ALA A 84 4.05 26.63 7.96
C ALA A 84 5.05 26.85 6.81
N ASN A 85 4.61 27.44 5.70
CA ASN A 85 5.47 27.75 4.57
C ASN A 85 5.24 29.17 4.02
N PRO A 86 5.98 30.19 4.51
CA PRO A 86 5.83 31.57 4.10
C PRO A 86 6.09 31.84 2.61
N LYS A 87 6.79 30.93 1.91
CA LYS A 87 7.00 31.05 0.46
C LYS A 87 5.69 30.88 -0.31
N LEU A 88 4.78 30.02 0.17
CA LEU A 88 3.47 29.80 -0.45
C LEU A 88 2.63 31.08 -0.44
N ARG A 89 2.68 31.88 0.64
CA ARG A 89 1.99 33.17 0.73
C ARG A 89 2.44 34.16 -0.36
N LYS A 90 3.75 34.21 -0.64
CA LYS A 90 4.28 35.09 -1.70
C LYS A 90 3.81 34.66 -3.08
N ILE A 91 3.79 33.34 -3.33
CA ILE A 91 3.28 32.76 -4.57
C ILE A 91 1.78 33.08 -4.72
N TRP A 92 1.00 32.84 -3.68
CA TRP A 92 -0.44 33.15 -3.62
C TRP A 92 -0.75 34.60 -3.97
N ASN A 93 -0.09 35.56 -3.32
CA ASN A 93 -0.33 36.97 -3.58
C ASN A 93 -0.03 37.35 -5.05
N LYS A 94 1.02 36.75 -5.65
CA LYS A 94 1.32 36.96 -7.08
C LYS A 94 0.19 36.42 -7.96
N PHE A 95 -0.39 35.27 -7.62
CA PHE A 95 -1.54 34.73 -8.33
C PHE A 95 -2.75 35.63 -8.29
N GLU A 96 -3.08 36.12 -7.11
CA GLU A 96 -4.26 36.98 -6.93
C GLU A 96 -4.09 38.28 -7.73
N THR A 97 -2.90 38.86 -7.77
CA THR A 97 -2.63 40.02 -8.64
C THR A 97 -2.76 39.70 -10.13
N MET A 98 -2.34 38.50 -10.56
CA MET A 98 -2.49 38.07 -11.96
C MET A 98 -3.95 37.77 -12.31
N ALA A 99 -4.70 37.10 -11.42
CA ALA A 99 -6.11 36.77 -11.61
C ALA A 99 -6.97 38.04 -11.70
N ALA A 100 -6.70 39.04 -10.85
CA ALA A 100 -7.40 40.32 -10.89
C ALA A 100 -7.25 41.07 -12.22
N SER A 101 -6.15 40.86 -12.94
CA SER A 101 -5.82 41.53 -14.21
C SER A 101 -6.46 40.90 -15.47
N LYS A 102 -7.13 39.75 -15.33
CA LYS A 102 -7.75 39.02 -16.45
C LYS A 102 -9.12 39.58 -16.84
N SER A 103 -9.62 39.19 -18.02
CA SER A 103 -10.98 39.52 -18.48
C SER A 103 -12.05 38.82 -17.62
N ASP A 104 -13.30 39.28 -17.70
CA ASP A 104 -14.39 38.71 -16.89
C ASP A 104 -14.70 37.26 -17.29
N ASP A 105 -14.68 36.92 -18.59
CA ASP A 105 -14.84 35.54 -19.08
C ASP A 105 -13.71 34.62 -18.56
N GLU A 106 -12.48 35.13 -18.53
CA GLU A 106 -11.33 34.38 -18.00
C GLU A 106 -11.39 34.22 -16.48
N LYS A 107 -11.97 35.18 -15.75
CA LYS A 107 -12.19 35.10 -14.30
C LYS A 107 -13.27 34.08 -13.95
N GLU A 108 -14.35 34.01 -14.73
CA GLU A 108 -15.40 33.01 -14.54
C GLU A 108 -14.84 31.60 -14.77
N LEU A 109 -14.11 31.40 -15.86
CA LEU A 109 -13.43 30.13 -16.14
C LEU A 109 -12.43 29.76 -15.04
N LEU A 110 -11.60 30.73 -14.61
CA LEU A 110 -10.67 30.53 -13.52
C LEU A 110 -11.39 30.08 -12.25
N THR A 111 -12.48 30.75 -11.87
CA THR A 111 -13.29 30.44 -10.67
C THR A 111 -13.88 29.03 -10.75
N PHE A 112 -14.35 28.60 -11.91
CA PHE A 112 -14.84 27.24 -12.11
C PHE A 112 -13.73 26.20 -11.90
N GLU A 113 -12.59 26.33 -12.59
CA GLU A 113 -11.45 25.40 -12.46
C GLU A 113 -10.95 25.29 -11.01
N ARG A 114 -10.96 26.43 -10.34
CA ARG A 114 -10.59 26.67 -8.96
C ARG A 114 -11.51 26.01 -7.93
N THR A 115 -12.80 25.94 -8.19
CA THR A 115 -13.81 25.41 -7.24
C THR A 115 -14.25 24.00 -7.58
N PHE A 116 -13.94 23.50 -8.78
CA PHE A 116 -14.34 22.19 -9.29
C PHE A 116 -14.10 21.05 -8.29
N MET A 117 -12.87 20.91 -7.77
CA MET A 117 -12.54 19.81 -6.85
C MET A 117 -13.28 19.92 -5.52
N TRP A 118 -13.45 21.15 -4.99
CA TRP A 118 -14.23 21.36 -3.77
C TRP A 118 -15.70 21.01 -3.99
N ASN A 119 -16.29 21.46 -5.09
CA ASN A 119 -17.67 21.17 -5.45
C ASN A 119 -17.89 19.66 -5.65
N LEU A 120 -16.94 18.96 -6.27
CA LEU A 120 -16.99 17.50 -6.42
C LEU A 120 -16.97 16.79 -5.05
N LEU A 121 -16.15 17.25 -4.10
CA LEU A 121 -16.14 16.72 -2.74
C LEU A 121 -17.46 16.98 -2.00
N GLN A 122 -18.13 18.12 -2.22
CA GLN A 122 -19.45 18.36 -1.63
C GLN A 122 -20.53 17.49 -2.28
N ILE A 123 -20.50 17.32 -3.61
CA ILE A 123 -21.42 16.39 -4.30
C ILE A 123 -21.23 14.97 -3.76
N PHE A 124 -19.98 14.52 -3.59
CA PHE A 124 -19.70 13.21 -2.98
C PHE A 124 -20.34 13.07 -1.59
N LYS A 125 -20.19 14.08 -0.72
CA LYS A 125 -20.77 14.03 0.63
C LYS A 125 -22.29 13.98 0.60
N GLN A 126 -22.91 14.77 -0.28
CA GLN A 126 -24.36 14.76 -0.44
C GLN A 126 -24.82 13.38 -0.89
N THR A 127 -24.20 12.80 -1.92
CA THR A 127 -24.54 11.46 -2.39
C THR A 127 -24.30 10.40 -1.31
N LEU A 128 -23.26 10.52 -0.49
CA LEU A 128 -23.02 9.61 0.63
C LEU A 128 -24.14 9.71 1.68
N ALA A 129 -24.54 10.93 2.04
CA ALA A 129 -25.66 11.15 2.96
C ALA A 129 -26.98 10.62 2.39
N ASP A 130 -27.22 10.80 1.09
CA ASP A 130 -28.41 10.27 0.41
C ASP A 130 -28.44 8.74 0.46
N VAL A 131 -27.27 8.08 0.29
CA VAL A 131 -27.11 6.60 0.37
C VAL A 131 -27.33 6.08 1.79
N ASP A 132 -26.89 6.82 2.80
CA ASP A 132 -27.06 6.44 4.21
C ASP A 132 -28.50 6.63 4.71
N ASP A 133 -29.30 7.45 4.04
CA ASP A 133 -30.70 7.64 4.37
C ASP A 133 -31.56 6.48 3.84
N GLU A 134 -31.94 5.58 4.74
CA GLU A 134 -32.79 4.41 4.45
C GLU A 134 -34.15 4.77 3.79
N SER A 135 -34.58 6.04 3.87
CA SER A 135 -35.81 6.50 3.21
C SER A 135 -35.64 6.76 1.71
N ASN A 136 -34.41 6.86 1.23
CA ASN A 136 -34.09 7.02 -0.19
C ASN A 136 -33.85 5.66 -0.84
N GLU A 137 -34.55 5.38 -1.95
CA GLU A 137 -34.17 4.29 -2.85
C GLU A 137 -32.92 4.70 -3.64
N VAL A 138 -31.74 4.68 -3.00
CA VAL A 138 -30.51 4.95 -3.74
C VAL A 138 -30.11 3.72 -4.54
N GLY A 139 -30.21 3.85 -5.86
CA GLY A 139 -29.78 2.83 -6.80
C GLY A 139 -28.27 2.57 -6.73
N ILE A 140 -27.87 1.39 -7.20
CA ILE A 140 -26.47 0.92 -7.34
C ILE A 140 -25.56 2.00 -7.97
N ASP A 141 -26.11 2.86 -8.83
CA ASP A 141 -25.40 3.96 -9.48
C ASP A 141 -24.80 4.98 -8.49
N GLY A 142 -25.45 5.23 -7.35
CA GLY A 142 -24.92 6.12 -6.31
C GLY A 142 -23.66 5.53 -5.66
N ILE A 143 -23.68 4.24 -5.35
CA ILE A 143 -22.52 3.51 -4.80
C ILE A 143 -21.38 3.50 -5.83
N HIS A 144 -21.66 3.18 -7.09
CA HIS A 144 -20.66 3.21 -8.16
C HIS A 144 -20.05 4.59 -8.36
N PHE A 145 -20.85 5.67 -8.24
CA PHE A 145 -20.35 7.03 -8.28
C PHE A 145 -19.37 7.30 -7.14
N LEU A 146 -19.71 6.92 -5.90
CA LEU A 146 -18.85 7.06 -4.74
C LEU A 146 -17.53 6.28 -4.91
N GLU A 147 -17.59 5.03 -5.36
CA GLU A 147 -16.40 4.20 -5.62
C GLU A 147 -15.49 4.81 -6.69
N ARG A 148 -16.06 5.35 -7.76
CA ARG A 148 -15.30 6.04 -8.82
C ARG A 148 -14.68 7.34 -8.33
N CYS A 149 -15.39 8.10 -7.49
CA CYS A 149 -14.84 9.29 -6.84
C CYS A 149 -13.69 8.93 -5.89
N LEU A 150 -13.83 7.88 -5.07
CA LEU A 150 -12.75 7.41 -4.21
C LEU A 150 -11.53 6.98 -5.03
N GLN A 151 -11.74 6.26 -6.14
CA GLN A 151 -10.66 5.91 -7.07
C GLN A 151 -9.93 7.16 -7.59
N LEU A 152 -10.68 8.21 -7.98
CA LEU A 152 -10.10 9.48 -8.39
C LEU A 152 -9.30 10.13 -7.25
N PHE A 153 -9.84 10.18 -6.04
CA PHE A 153 -9.17 10.81 -4.90
C PHE A 153 -7.88 10.06 -4.52
N ILE A 154 -7.89 8.73 -4.58
CA ILE A 154 -6.69 7.90 -4.38
C ILE A 154 -5.65 8.23 -5.43
N ASP A 155 -6.01 8.29 -6.71
CA ASP A 155 -5.08 8.59 -7.80
C ASP A 155 -4.46 10.00 -7.66
N LEU A 156 -5.26 10.99 -7.25
CA LEU A 156 -4.78 12.35 -7.00
C LEU A 156 -3.85 12.44 -5.79
N GLU A 157 -4.12 11.69 -4.73
CA GLU A 157 -3.28 11.62 -3.54
C GLU A 157 -1.99 10.81 -3.75
N ALA A 158 -2.01 9.84 -4.67
CA ALA A 158 -0.91 8.92 -4.97
C ALA A 158 0.09 9.48 -6.00
N LEU A 159 -0.10 10.72 -6.45
CA LEU A 159 0.75 11.42 -7.42
C LEU A 159 1.18 12.78 -6.84
N LEU A 160 2.49 13.02 -6.69
CA LEU A 160 3.01 14.18 -5.97
C LEU A 160 2.53 15.53 -6.54
N THR A 161 2.43 15.64 -7.86
CA THR A 161 2.04 16.89 -8.55
C THR A 161 0.61 17.32 -8.24
N THR A 162 -0.32 16.38 -8.15
CA THR A 162 -1.72 16.62 -7.77
C THR A 162 -1.88 16.69 -6.25
N ARG A 163 -1.19 15.81 -5.52
CA ARG A 163 -1.23 15.70 -4.06
C ARG A 163 -0.87 17.00 -3.36
N ARG A 164 0.17 17.71 -3.84
CA ARG A 164 0.78 18.89 -3.19
C ARG A 164 -0.23 19.91 -2.64
N PHE A 165 -1.37 20.04 -3.31
CA PHE A 165 -2.45 20.93 -2.89
C PHE A 165 -3.78 20.21 -2.67
N PHE A 166 -4.03 19.11 -3.37
CA PHE A 166 -5.25 18.33 -3.17
C PHE A 166 -5.33 17.73 -1.76
N ASN A 167 -4.20 17.30 -1.18
CA ASN A 167 -4.17 16.72 0.17
C ASN A 167 -4.74 17.71 1.21
N ALA A 168 -4.36 18.99 1.12
CA ALA A 168 -4.89 20.03 1.99
C ALA A 168 -6.42 20.21 1.83
N ILE A 169 -6.91 20.18 0.59
CA ILE A 169 -8.35 20.28 0.28
C ILE A 169 -9.11 19.04 0.78
N LEU A 170 -8.52 17.85 0.64
CA LEU A 170 -9.08 16.59 1.10
C LEU A 170 -9.26 16.60 2.63
N HIS A 171 -8.22 17.02 3.38
CA HIS A 171 -8.31 17.17 4.84
C HIS A 171 -9.32 18.25 5.24
N ALA A 172 -9.32 19.41 4.57
CA ALA A 172 -10.27 20.49 4.82
C ALA A 172 -11.73 20.03 4.63
N SER A 173 -11.97 19.18 3.63
CA SER A 173 -13.30 18.65 3.38
C SER A 173 -13.78 17.69 4.47
N ASN A 174 -12.92 17.13 5.32
CA ASN A 174 -13.29 16.10 6.30
C ASN A 174 -13.98 14.87 5.67
N ILE A 175 -13.77 14.59 4.37
CA ILE A 175 -14.44 13.49 3.67
C ILE A 175 -14.17 12.12 4.30
N LEU A 176 -12.96 11.90 4.82
CA LEU A 176 -12.60 10.65 5.51
C LEU A 176 -13.43 10.41 6.76
N VAL A 177 -13.82 11.48 7.47
CA VAL A 177 -14.70 11.39 8.65
C VAL A 177 -16.10 10.96 8.21
N ASN A 178 -16.63 11.60 7.15
CA ASN A 178 -17.93 11.24 6.56
C ASN A 178 -17.95 9.79 6.10
N CYS A 179 -16.93 9.34 5.36
CA CYS A 179 -16.81 7.95 4.95
C CYS A 179 -16.75 7.00 6.15
N THR A 180 -15.96 7.32 7.18
CA THR A 180 -15.76 6.46 8.37
C THR A 180 -17.06 6.23 9.15
N LEU A 181 -17.94 7.23 9.17
CA LEU A 181 -19.21 7.19 9.90
C LEU A 181 -20.38 6.66 9.08
N SER A 182 -20.19 6.50 7.76
CA SER A 182 -21.23 5.97 6.87
C SER A 182 -21.58 4.53 7.20
N SER A 183 -22.86 4.20 7.07
CA SER A 183 -23.37 2.83 7.23
C SER A 183 -22.77 1.88 6.20
N LEU A 184 -22.39 2.42 5.03
CA LEU A 184 -21.83 1.70 3.90
C LEU A 184 -20.53 0.96 4.24
N ILE A 185 -19.72 1.47 5.16
CA ILE A 185 -18.48 0.80 5.58
C ILE A 185 -18.73 -0.57 6.23
N THR A 186 -19.86 -0.72 6.92
CA THR A 186 -20.24 -1.96 7.61
C THR A 186 -21.12 -2.88 6.77
N ALA A 187 -21.71 -2.35 5.70
CA ALA A 187 -22.58 -3.10 4.81
C ALA A 187 -21.77 -4.04 3.90
N GLU A 188 -22.29 -5.24 3.64
CA GLU A 188 -21.66 -6.21 2.73
C GLU A 188 -21.52 -5.65 1.30
N VAL A 189 -22.54 -4.91 0.85
CA VAL A 189 -22.56 -4.21 -0.44
C VAL A 189 -21.48 -3.13 -0.52
N GLY A 190 -21.10 -2.52 0.60
CA GLY A 190 -20.06 -1.48 0.68
C GLY A 190 -18.66 -2.02 0.95
N SER A 191 -18.42 -3.32 0.79
CA SER A 191 -17.10 -3.92 0.99
C SER A 191 -16.00 -3.26 0.15
N LEU A 192 -16.26 -3.02 -1.15
CA LEU A 192 -15.33 -2.32 -2.05
C LEU A 192 -15.14 -0.85 -1.61
N PHE A 193 -16.21 -0.15 -1.25
CA PHE A 193 -16.14 1.21 -0.69
C PHE A 193 -15.22 1.27 0.54
N CYS A 194 -15.37 0.34 1.48
CA CYS A 194 -14.52 0.25 2.68
C CYS A 194 -13.04 0.03 2.33
N GLN A 195 -12.74 -0.85 1.37
CA GLN A 195 -11.38 -1.07 0.89
C GLN A 195 -10.78 0.20 0.25
N LEU A 196 -11.55 0.90 -0.59
CA LEU A 196 -11.12 2.16 -1.21
C LEU A 196 -10.93 3.29 -0.19
N VAL A 197 -11.81 3.43 0.81
CA VAL A 197 -11.64 4.39 1.91
C VAL A 197 -10.38 4.09 2.71
N THR A 198 -10.07 2.81 2.94
CA THR A 198 -8.84 2.39 3.63
C THR A 198 -7.60 2.80 2.83
N MET A 199 -7.62 2.61 1.51
CA MET A 199 -6.54 3.07 0.62
C MET A 199 -6.41 4.60 0.61
N LEU A 200 -7.52 5.34 0.56
CA LEU A 200 -7.51 6.80 0.61
C LEU A 200 -6.98 7.30 1.95
N LYS A 201 -7.38 6.68 3.07
CA LYS A 201 -6.86 6.99 4.41
C LYS A 201 -5.34 6.78 4.46
N PHE A 202 -4.83 5.70 3.87
CA PHE A 202 -3.40 5.44 3.73
C PHE A 202 -2.67 6.58 3.01
N TYR A 203 -3.10 6.94 1.79
CA TYR A 203 -2.42 8.00 1.04
C TYR A 203 -2.61 9.39 1.68
N SER A 204 -3.78 9.72 2.23
CA SER A 204 -4.01 11.03 2.89
C SER A 204 -3.03 11.35 4.03
N ARG A 205 -2.43 10.31 4.63
CA ARG A 205 -1.45 10.42 5.72
C ARG A 205 -0.10 9.83 5.37
N PHE A 206 0.18 9.67 4.08
CA PHE A 206 1.44 9.15 3.58
C PHE A 206 2.63 9.97 4.10
N GLU A 207 3.75 9.30 4.38
CA GLU A 207 4.93 9.86 5.04
C GLU A 207 5.81 10.65 4.05
N ILE A 208 5.26 11.71 3.49
CA ILE A 208 5.92 12.59 2.51
C ILE A 208 5.63 14.06 2.82
N ASP A 209 6.63 14.91 2.60
CA ASP A 209 6.43 16.36 2.64
C ASP A 209 5.84 16.83 1.30
N ASP A 210 4.60 17.34 1.32
CA ASP A 210 3.85 17.69 0.11
C ASP A 210 4.53 18.78 -0.74
N VAL A 211 5.38 19.63 -0.14
CA VAL A 211 6.03 20.73 -0.86
C VAL A 211 7.35 20.28 -1.49
N THR A 212 8.20 19.60 -0.73
CA THR A 212 9.52 19.16 -1.18
C THR A 212 9.45 17.86 -1.97
N GLY A 213 8.51 16.97 -1.65
CA GLY A 213 8.42 15.62 -2.20
C GLY A 213 9.32 14.61 -1.50
N GLU A 214 10.02 15.01 -0.44
CA GLU A 214 10.93 14.13 0.29
C GLU A 214 10.18 13.25 1.30
N PRO A 215 10.60 11.99 1.49
CA PRO A 215 10.03 11.14 2.53
C PRO A 215 10.26 11.74 3.92
N LEU A 216 9.23 11.68 4.78
CA LEU A 216 9.34 12.13 6.17
C LEU A 216 10.05 11.07 7.00
N THR A 217 11.03 11.49 7.79
CA THR A 217 11.72 10.61 8.74
C THR A 217 10.83 10.29 9.94
N HIS A 218 11.08 9.18 10.62
CA HIS A 218 10.37 8.79 11.84
C HIS A 218 10.37 9.91 12.92
N ASN A 219 11.48 10.64 13.04
CA ASN A 219 11.61 11.74 14.00
C ASN A 219 10.69 12.92 13.62
N GLN A 220 10.66 13.31 12.35
CA GLN A 220 9.77 14.37 11.86
C GLN A 220 8.30 13.96 12.05
N MET A 221 7.96 12.71 11.75
CA MET A 221 6.62 12.17 11.96
C MET A 221 6.20 12.20 13.44
N SER A 222 7.12 11.82 14.33
CA SER A 222 6.89 11.86 15.78
C SER A 222 6.70 13.29 16.29
N GLU A 223 7.52 14.23 15.81
CA GLU A 223 7.41 15.66 16.16
C GLU A 223 6.08 16.25 15.69
N MET A 224 5.66 15.95 14.45
CA MET A 224 4.35 16.36 13.93
C MET A 224 3.20 15.83 14.78
N HIS A 225 3.25 14.56 15.18
CA HIS A 225 2.26 13.95 16.06
C HIS A 225 2.21 14.64 17.43
N TYR A 226 3.36 14.83 18.07
CA TYR A 226 3.44 15.52 19.36
C TYR A 226 2.92 16.95 19.29
N ASN A 227 3.20 17.67 18.21
CA ASN A 227 2.66 19.02 18.01
C ASN A 227 1.14 19.02 17.92
N HIS A 228 0.50 18.02 17.30
CA HIS A 228 -0.95 17.89 17.27
C HIS A 228 -1.54 17.61 18.66
N VAL A 229 -0.96 16.65 19.40
CA VAL A 229 -1.44 16.32 20.75
C VAL A 229 -1.21 17.47 21.73
N ILE A 230 -0.09 18.18 21.64
CA ILE A 230 0.17 19.37 22.46
C ILE A 230 -0.82 20.49 22.16
N LYS A 231 -1.18 20.72 20.88
CA LYS A 231 -2.24 21.68 20.53
C LYS A 231 -3.57 21.28 21.17
N LEU A 232 -3.92 20.00 21.15
CA LEU A 232 -5.11 19.46 21.80
C LEU A 232 -5.08 19.67 23.33
N GLN A 233 -3.95 19.38 23.99
CA GLN A 233 -3.79 19.61 25.44
C GLN A 233 -3.83 21.11 25.80
N LYS A 234 -3.29 21.98 24.95
CA LYS A 234 -3.42 23.44 25.11
C LYS A 234 -4.86 23.92 25.00
N ALA A 235 -5.64 23.36 24.08
CA ALA A 235 -7.07 23.62 23.95
C ALA A 235 -7.81 23.22 25.24
N ALA A 236 -7.51 22.01 25.74
CA ALA A 236 -8.07 21.49 27.00
C ALA A 236 -7.74 22.41 28.19
N PHE A 237 -6.48 22.83 28.33
CA PHE A 237 -6.08 23.74 29.41
C PHE A 237 -6.74 25.11 29.32
N LYS A 238 -6.92 25.64 28.10
CA LYS A 238 -7.48 26.98 27.87
C LYS A 238 -8.98 27.05 28.18
N TYR A 239 -9.75 26.04 27.74
CA TYR A 239 -11.22 26.10 27.81
C TYR A 239 -11.83 25.18 28.87
N PHE A 240 -11.12 24.12 29.29
CA PHE A 240 -11.65 23.01 30.11
C PHE A 240 -10.77 22.72 31.32
N ARG A 241 -10.33 23.79 32.01
CA ARG A 241 -9.37 23.70 33.11
C ARG A 241 -9.87 22.87 34.29
N GLU A 242 -11.16 22.99 34.61
CA GLU A 242 -11.81 22.31 35.74
C GLU A 242 -12.31 20.90 35.38
N SER A 243 -12.75 20.69 34.13
CA SER A 243 -13.33 19.42 33.68
C SER A 243 -12.30 18.42 33.15
N MET A 244 -11.12 18.87 32.70
CA MET A 244 -10.09 18.02 32.09
C MET A 244 -8.70 18.20 32.71
N SER A 245 -8.63 18.45 34.03
CA SER A 245 -7.35 18.63 34.75
C SER A 245 -6.34 17.53 34.47
N ASP A 246 -6.81 16.29 34.43
CA ASP A 246 -5.94 15.12 34.28
C ASP A 246 -5.48 14.94 32.83
N PHE A 247 -6.33 15.28 31.84
CA PHE A 247 -6.04 15.05 30.42
C PHE A 247 -4.87 15.89 29.89
N TYR A 248 -4.80 17.19 30.24
CA TYR A 248 -3.72 18.06 29.76
C TYR A 248 -2.40 17.91 30.56
N LEU A 249 -2.41 17.17 31.66
CA LEU A 249 -1.21 16.87 32.47
C LEU A 249 -0.59 15.50 32.14
N LEU A 250 -1.34 14.60 31.52
CA LEU A 250 -0.85 13.29 31.11
C LEU A 250 0.21 13.38 30.00
N ASN A 251 1.10 12.39 29.95
CA ASN A 251 2.03 12.22 28.85
C ASN A 251 1.29 11.87 27.55
N VAL A 252 1.88 12.26 26.41
CA VAL A 252 1.28 12.06 25.08
C VAL A 252 0.86 10.61 24.84
N THR A 253 1.70 9.65 25.23
CA THR A 253 1.43 8.21 25.02
C THR A 253 0.24 7.66 25.79
N ALA A 254 -0.19 8.30 26.89
CA ALA A 254 -1.39 7.88 27.61
C ALA A 254 -2.68 8.40 26.96
N VAL A 255 -2.60 9.44 26.14
CA VAL A 255 -3.76 10.15 25.59
C VAL A 255 -3.89 10.05 24.07
N ASP A 256 -2.87 9.63 23.35
CA ASP A 256 -2.84 9.65 21.88
C ASP A 256 -3.48 8.42 21.20
N THR A 257 -3.86 7.39 21.97
CA THR A 257 -4.56 6.23 21.40
C THR A 257 -6.01 6.55 21.07
N ARG A 258 -6.52 6.03 19.95
CA ARG A 258 -7.92 6.21 19.54
C ARG A 258 -8.92 5.84 20.64
N LYS A 259 -8.69 4.71 21.34
CA LYS A 259 -9.54 4.26 22.45
C LYS A 259 -9.56 5.25 23.62
N ALA A 260 -8.41 5.85 23.95
CA ALA A 260 -8.33 6.87 25.01
C ALA A 260 -9.04 8.16 24.60
N LEU A 261 -8.79 8.65 23.37
CA LEU A 261 -9.40 9.87 22.83
C LEU A 261 -10.93 9.76 22.79
N VAL A 262 -11.46 8.69 22.18
CA VAL A 262 -12.92 8.48 22.10
C VAL A 262 -13.53 8.42 23.50
N LYS A 263 -12.93 7.67 24.43
CA LYS A 263 -13.44 7.56 25.81
C LYS A 263 -13.54 8.92 26.49
N GLN A 264 -12.55 9.80 26.31
CA GLN A 264 -12.57 11.14 26.89
C GLN A 264 -13.67 12.00 26.25
N PHE A 265 -13.68 12.08 24.92
CA PHE A 265 -14.62 12.93 24.20
C PHE A 265 -16.08 12.47 24.29
N SER A 266 -16.34 11.18 24.47
CA SER A 266 -17.70 10.66 24.68
C SER A 266 -18.38 11.22 25.93
N SER A 267 -17.61 11.60 26.96
CA SER A 267 -18.17 12.18 28.20
C SER A 267 -18.59 13.65 28.07
N MET A 268 -18.17 14.32 27.01
CA MET A 268 -18.37 15.76 26.81
C MET A 268 -19.69 16.10 26.11
N SER A 269 -20.13 17.35 26.25
CA SER A 269 -21.26 17.88 25.48
C SER A 269 -20.84 18.37 24.09
N GLU A 270 -21.80 18.47 23.16
CA GLU A 270 -21.57 18.91 21.78
C GLU A 270 -20.95 20.30 21.70
N SER A 271 -21.42 21.23 22.54
CA SER A 271 -20.89 22.60 22.62
C SER A 271 -19.41 22.65 23.01
N GLU A 272 -18.97 21.72 23.85
CA GLU A 272 -17.58 21.64 24.31
C GLU A 272 -16.69 21.00 23.25
N LEU A 273 -17.20 19.97 22.56
CA LEU A 273 -16.52 19.35 21.41
C LEU A 273 -16.35 20.33 20.25
N TYR A 274 -17.35 21.17 19.99
CA TYR A 274 -17.26 22.21 18.97
C TYR A 274 -16.11 23.18 19.27
N LYS A 275 -15.95 23.63 20.52
CA LYS A 275 -14.84 24.51 20.92
C LYS A 275 -13.46 23.86 20.72
N PHE A 276 -13.36 22.55 20.92
CA PHE A 276 -12.13 21.82 20.59
C PHE A 276 -11.85 21.81 19.09
N ALA A 277 -12.86 21.46 18.30
CA ALA A 277 -12.74 21.45 16.85
C ALA A 277 -12.42 22.85 16.31
N GLU A 278 -13.02 23.90 16.86
CA GLU A 278 -12.78 25.30 16.50
C GLU A 278 -11.33 25.70 16.81
N TYR A 279 -10.82 25.37 17.99
CA TYR A 279 -9.42 25.66 18.36
C TYR A 279 -8.40 24.93 17.47
N LEU A 280 -8.74 23.73 17.00
CA LEU A 280 -7.92 22.97 16.06
C LEU A 280 -8.13 23.39 14.60
N HIS A 281 -8.96 24.41 14.36
CA HIS A 281 -9.35 24.90 13.03
C HIS A 281 -9.97 23.78 12.16
N LEU A 282 -10.77 22.90 12.78
CA LEU A 282 -11.49 21.78 12.15
C LEU A 282 -12.97 22.08 11.87
N VAL A 283 -13.51 23.15 12.47
CA VAL A 283 -14.83 23.72 12.17
C VAL A 283 -14.72 25.25 12.09
N PRO A 284 -15.66 25.95 11.43
CA PRO A 284 -15.67 27.41 11.39
C PRO A 284 -15.82 28.01 12.81
N PRO A 285 -15.40 29.28 13.01
CA PRO A 285 -15.64 29.95 14.27
C PRO A 285 -17.13 30.20 14.52
N GLN A 286 -17.57 30.06 15.77
CA GLN A 286 -18.98 30.22 16.15
C GLN A 286 -19.58 31.59 15.79
N GLU A 287 -18.75 32.62 15.67
CA GLU A 287 -19.16 33.99 15.39
C GLU A 287 -19.65 34.21 13.95
N PHE A 288 -19.31 33.31 13.01
CA PHE A 288 -19.63 33.48 11.59
C PHE A 288 -20.90 32.75 11.16
N ASP A 289 -21.42 31.78 11.92
CA ASP A 289 -22.53 30.94 11.46
C ASP A 289 -23.32 30.27 12.61
N LEU A 290 -24.36 30.96 13.09
CA LEU A 290 -25.22 30.44 14.17
C LEU A 290 -26.06 29.23 13.73
N ASP A 291 -26.42 29.11 12.44
CA ASP A 291 -27.24 28.01 11.90
C ASP A 291 -26.42 26.72 11.67
N VAL A 292 -25.14 26.82 11.30
CA VAL A 292 -24.26 25.64 11.07
C VAL A 292 -23.69 25.06 12.37
N SER A 293 -23.52 25.87 13.43
CA SER A 293 -23.03 25.40 14.73
C SER A 293 -23.92 24.33 15.38
N SER A 294 -25.22 24.33 15.06
CA SER A 294 -26.21 23.33 15.48
C SER A 294 -26.31 22.10 14.57
N SER A 295 -25.55 22.05 13.47
CA SER A 295 -25.68 21.01 12.44
C SER A 295 -24.76 19.80 12.64
N TYR A 296 -23.74 19.89 13.49
CA TYR A 296 -22.77 18.80 13.65
C TYR A 296 -23.16 17.86 14.79
N GLU A 297 -23.39 16.60 14.46
CA GLU A 297 -23.65 15.57 15.45
C GLU A 297 -22.45 15.32 16.36
N LYS A 298 -22.72 14.93 17.60
CA LYS A 298 -21.69 14.58 18.59
C LYS A 298 -20.67 13.57 18.06
N ASN A 299 -21.14 12.49 17.42
CA ASN A 299 -20.27 11.43 16.90
C ASN A 299 -19.34 11.94 15.79
N TYR A 300 -19.84 12.85 14.95
CA TYR A 300 -19.07 13.48 13.89
C TYR A 300 -17.91 14.33 14.44
N LEU A 301 -18.17 15.14 15.47
CA LEU A 301 -17.13 15.94 16.13
C LEU A 301 -16.08 15.06 16.83
N ILE A 302 -16.50 14.00 17.50
CA ILE A 302 -15.59 13.04 18.15
C ILE A 302 -14.67 12.41 17.11
N GLU A 303 -15.21 11.92 16.00
CA GLU A 303 -14.41 11.27 14.96
C GLU A 303 -13.45 12.26 14.28
N MET A 304 -13.91 13.49 14.02
CA MET A 304 -13.09 14.52 13.41
C MET A 304 -11.86 14.85 14.26
N ILE A 305 -12.06 15.11 15.56
CA ILE A 305 -10.96 15.42 16.49
C ILE A 305 -10.05 14.20 16.69
N THR A 306 -10.66 13.02 16.88
CA THR A 306 -9.93 11.77 17.12
C THR A 306 -9.06 11.41 15.93
N SER A 307 -9.61 11.44 14.72
CA SER A 307 -8.87 11.10 13.51
C SER A 307 -7.65 12.00 13.35
N ARG A 308 -7.72 13.29 13.71
CA ARG A 308 -6.58 14.21 13.57
C ARG A 308 -5.46 13.97 14.59
N CYS A 309 -5.83 13.53 15.80
CA CYS A 309 -4.91 13.41 16.94
C CYS A 309 -4.49 11.97 17.27
N GLU A 310 -5.13 10.97 16.68
CA GLU A 310 -4.81 9.56 16.94
C GLU A 310 -3.38 9.24 16.51
N ARG A 311 -2.70 8.44 17.32
CA ARG A 311 -1.39 7.90 17.01
C ARG A 311 -1.44 7.14 15.69
N ARG A 312 -0.54 7.51 14.78
CA ARG A 312 -0.37 6.81 13.51
C ARG A 312 0.33 5.48 13.76
N ILE A 313 -0.14 4.46 13.05
CA ILE A 313 0.55 3.18 12.95
C ILE A 313 1.71 3.39 11.97
N ASN A 314 2.90 2.94 12.33
CA ASN A 314 4.07 2.99 11.46
C ASN A 314 3.82 2.07 10.25
N GLN A 315 3.92 2.61 9.03
CA GLN A 315 3.64 1.86 7.79
C GLN A 315 4.52 0.62 7.65
N LEU A 316 5.80 0.74 8.00
CA LEU A 316 6.75 -0.36 7.96
C LEU A 316 6.40 -1.44 8.99
N GLN A 317 5.96 -1.04 10.18
CA GLN A 317 5.49 -1.98 11.19
C GLN A 317 4.25 -2.74 10.70
N GLN A 318 3.28 -2.04 10.12
CA GLN A 318 2.07 -2.67 9.57
C GLN A 318 2.41 -3.71 8.49
N LEU A 319 3.34 -3.39 7.60
CA LEU A 319 3.83 -4.31 6.57
C LEU A 319 4.53 -5.55 7.19
N ASN A 320 5.35 -5.33 8.20
CA ASN A 320 6.07 -6.41 8.89
C ASN A 320 5.14 -7.34 9.65
N GLU A 321 4.01 -6.83 10.12
CA GLU A 321 2.97 -7.59 10.81
C GLU A 321 2.01 -8.32 9.84
N GLN A 322 2.14 -8.09 8.53
CA GLN A 322 1.29 -8.73 7.52
C GLN A 322 1.76 -10.17 7.22
N PRO A 323 0.85 -11.16 7.16
CA PRO A 323 1.14 -12.49 6.63
C PRO A 323 1.61 -12.45 5.17
N LEU A 324 2.49 -13.37 4.78
CA LEU A 324 2.96 -13.50 3.39
C LEU A 324 2.06 -14.39 2.54
N TYR A 325 1.36 -15.34 3.16
CA TYR A 325 0.46 -16.26 2.45
C TYR A 325 -0.97 -15.73 2.43
N PRO A 326 -1.70 -15.91 1.31
CA PRO A 326 -3.11 -15.55 1.27
C PRO A 326 -3.96 -16.57 2.05
N THR A 327 -5.06 -16.07 2.63
CA THR A 327 -6.06 -16.87 3.35
C THR A 327 -7.34 -16.99 2.54
N GLU A 328 -8.29 -17.82 3.00
CA GLU A 328 -9.60 -17.98 2.38
C GLU A 328 -10.38 -16.67 2.20
N LYS A 329 -10.09 -15.66 3.04
CA LYS A 329 -10.73 -14.34 2.96
C LYS A 329 -10.26 -13.55 1.74
N VAL A 330 -9.01 -13.72 1.32
CA VAL A 330 -8.39 -12.96 0.21
C VAL A 330 -8.49 -13.73 -1.10
N ILE A 331 -8.28 -15.05 -1.08
CA ILE A 331 -8.24 -15.91 -2.28
C ILE A 331 -9.51 -15.77 -3.13
N TRP A 332 -10.67 -15.66 -2.47
CA TRP A 332 -11.97 -15.56 -3.12
C TRP A 332 -12.66 -14.21 -2.84
N ASP A 333 -11.91 -13.14 -2.63
CA ASP A 333 -12.41 -11.77 -2.66
C ASP A 333 -12.28 -11.22 -4.09
N GLU A 334 -13.39 -11.06 -4.78
CA GLU A 334 -13.42 -10.65 -6.20
C GLU A 334 -13.02 -9.17 -6.40
N ASN A 335 -13.08 -8.34 -5.35
CA ASN A 335 -12.67 -6.93 -5.39
C ASN A 335 -11.13 -6.78 -5.47
N LEU A 336 -10.41 -7.78 -4.97
CA LEU A 336 -8.93 -7.84 -4.95
C LEU A 336 -8.38 -8.83 -5.97
N VAL A 337 -9.03 -9.99 -6.11
CA VAL A 337 -8.62 -11.11 -6.97
C VAL A 337 -9.74 -11.44 -7.97
N PRO A 338 -9.91 -10.61 -9.01
CA PRO A 338 -10.97 -10.80 -10.00
C PRO A 338 -10.82 -12.11 -10.78
N TYR A 339 -11.91 -12.59 -11.38
CA TYR A 339 -11.85 -13.66 -12.40
C TYR A 339 -11.47 -13.09 -13.77
N ASP A 340 -11.07 -13.96 -14.70
CA ASP A 340 -10.66 -13.57 -16.07
C ASP A 340 -11.76 -12.80 -16.83
N GLN A 341 -13.02 -12.92 -16.43
CA GLN A 341 -14.14 -12.23 -17.08
C GLN A 341 -14.26 -10.74 -16.68
N TYR A 342 -13.34 -10.19 -15.90
CA TYR A 342 -13.38 -8.78 -15.53
C TYR A 342 -13.25 -7.87 -16.77
N ASN A 343 -14.31 -7.10 -17.04
CA ASN A 343 -14.44 -6.28 -18.24
C ASN A 343 -13.91 -4.84 -18.09
N GLY A 344 -13.43 -4.46 -16.90
CA GLY A 344 -12.95 -3.11 -16.60
C GLY A 344 -14.03 -2.07 -16.30
N GLU A 345 -15.31 -2.45 -16.27
CA GLU A 345 -16.42 -1.53 -15.96
C GLU A 345 -16.57 -1.23 -14.47
N GLY A 346 -16.07 -2.10 -13.60
CA GLY A 346 -16.02 -1.91 -12.15
C GLY A 346 -14.77 -1.15 -11.68
N VAL A 347 -14.72 -0.81 -10.39
CA VAL A 347 -13.51 -0.36 -9.70
C VAL A 347 -12.92 -1.56 -8.97
N LEU A 348 -11.58 -1.62 -8.87
CA LEU A 348 -10.88 -2.59 -8.02
C LEU A 348 -10.06 -1.83 -6.98
N ALA A 349 -9.97 -2.36 -5.77
CA ALA A 349 -9.16 -1.81 -4.68
C ALA A 349 -7.68 -2.24 -4.82
N LEU A 350 -7.09 -1.95 -5.99
CA LEU A 350 -5.73 -2.34 -6.34
C LEU A 350 -4.84 -1.12 -6.56
N ASN A 351 -3.56 -1.26 -6.17
CA ASN A 351 -2.54 -0.27 -6.49
C ASN A 351 -2.34 -0.18 -8.02
N LYS A 352 -2.00 1.00 -8.52
CA LYS A 352 -1.71 1.21 -9.94
C LYS A 352 -0.22 1.45 -10.16
N LEU A 353 0.34 0.75 -11.15
CA LEU A 353 1.66 1.06 -11.69
C LEU A 353 1.47 2.06 -12.83
N ASN A 354 2.03 3.25 -12.63
CA ASN A 354 2.07 4.29 -13.65
C ASN A 354 3.52 4.78 -13.77
N ILE A 355 3.72 5.99 -14.31
CA ILE A 355 5.04 6.56 -14.55
C ILE A 355 5.69 7.07 -13.26
N GLN A 356 4.90 7.56 -12.30
CA GLN A 356 5.40 8.22 -11.09
C GLN A 356 4.95 7.53 -9.79
N PHE A 357 5.81 7.61 -8.77
CA PHE A 357 5.59 7.06 -7.43
C PHE A 357 6.05 8.08 -6.38
N LEU A 358 5.32 8.21 -5.26
CA LEU A 358 5.61 9.24 -4.25
C LEU A 358 7.02 9.10 -3.66
N THR A 359 7.40 7.87 -3.31
CA THR A 359 8.69 7.52 -2.71
C THR A 359 9.08 6.10 -3.13
N PHE A 360 10.30 5.67 -2.82
CA PHE A 360 10.69 4.27 -3.00
C PHE A 360 9.86 3.30 -2.15
N HIS A 361 9.45 3.75 -0.96
CA HIS A 361 8.53 2.97 -0.12
C HIS A 361 7.20 2.73 -0.84
N ASP A 362 6.61 3.78 -1.42
CA ASP A 362 5.39 3.68 -2.23
C ASP A 362 5.58 2.73 -3.43
N TYR A 363 6.65 2.93 -4.22
CA TYR A 363 6.95 2.06 -5.36
C TYR A 363 7.04 0.59 -4.96
N LEU A 364 7.84 0.26 -3.95
CA LEU A 364 8.01 -1.13 -3.50
C LEU A 364 6.74 -1.69 -2.88
N LEU A 365 5.96 -0.91 -2.12
CA LEU A 365 4.70 -1.34 -1.53
C LEU A 365 3.64 -1.64 -2.59
N ARG A 366 3.53 -0.81 -3.64
CA ARG A 366 2.62 -1.10 -4.77
C ARG A 366 3.00 -2.39 -5.47
N ASN A 367 4.29 -2.61 -5.72
CA ASN A 367 4.77 -3.85 -6.33
C ASN A 367 4.55 -5.05 -5.40
N PHE A 368 4.77 -4.90 -4.10
CA PHE A 368 4.49 -5.94 -3.10
C PHE A 368 3.02 -6.38 -3.14
N ASN A 369 2.09 -5.42 -3.05
CA ASN A 369 0.66 -5.71 -3.05
C ASN A 369 0.20 -6.32 -4.37
N LEU A 370 0.62 -5.76 -5.51
CA LEU A 370 0.22 -6.28 -6.82
C LEU A 370 0.75 -7.68 -7.09
N PHE A 371 2.02 -7.93 -6.74
CA PHE A 371 2.61 -9.24 -6.87
C PHE A 371 1.94 -10.25 -5.94
N GLN A 372 1.56 -9.83 -4.72
CA GLN A 372 0.77 -10.67 -3.81
C GLN A 372 -0.59 -11.04 -4.40
N MET A 373 -1.33 -10.09 -4.98
CA MET A 373 -2.65 -10.34 -5.55
C MET A 373 -2.59 -11.20 -6.81
N GLU A 374 -1.60 -10.97 -7.68
CA GLU A 374 -1.38 -11.78 -8.88
C GLU A 374 -1.01 -13.21 -8.53
N SER A 375 -0.09 -13.42 -7.58
CA SER A 375 0.25 -14.77 -7.13
C SER A 375 -0.93 -15.45 -6.43
N THR A 376 -1.78 -14.69 -5.73
CA THR A 376 -2.99 -15.21 -5.09
C THR A 376 -4.00 -15.71 -6.14
N TYR A 377 -4.11 -15.04 -7.28
CA TYR A 377 -4.93 -15.51 -8.41
C TYR A 377 -4.47 -16.88 -8.91
N GLU A 378 -3.17 -17.08 -9.13
CA GLU A 378 -2.64 -18.39 -9.53
C GLU A 378 -2.88 -19.46 -8.47
N ILE A 379 -2.69 -19.12 -7.19
CA ILE A 379 -2.94 -20.01 -6.06
C ILE A 379 -4.42 -20.43 -6.04
N ARG A 380 -5.36 -19.51 -6.30
CA ARG A 380 -6.79 -19.85 -6.42
C ARG A 380 -7.00 -20.91 -7.50
N GLN A 381 -6.44 -20.72 -8.69
CA GLN A 381 -6.59 -21.66 -9.80
C GLN A 381 -6.06 -23.05 -9.44
N ASP A 382 -4.87 -23.12 -8.83
CA ASP A 382 -4.25 -24.37 -8.39
C ASP A 382 -5.10 -25.10 -7.33
N ILE A 383 -5.64 -24.36 -6.35
CA ILE A 383 -6.51 -24.90 -5.30
C ILE A 383 -7.82 -25.42 -5.89
N GLU A 384 -8.49 -24.64 -6.74
CA GLU A 384 -9.76 -25.00 -7.34
C GLU A 384 -9.62 -26.24 -8.24
N ASP A 385 -8.61 -26.31 -9.12
CA ASP A 385 -8.36 -27.48 -9.97
C ASP A 385 -8.10 -28.74 -9.14
N ALA A 386 -7.26 -28.64 -8.11
CA ALA A 386 -6.96 -29.76 -7.24
C ALA A 386 -8.20 -30.27 -6.49
N ILE A 387 -9.01 -29.38 -5.93
CA ILE A 387 -10.21 -29.75 -5.16
C ILE A 387 -11.30 -30.33 -6.09
N PHE A 388 -11.51 -29.75 -7.28
CA PHE A 388 -12.45 -30.29 -8.27
C PHE A 388 -12.09 -31.72 -8.69
N ARG A 389 -10.79 -32.03 -8.83
CA ARG A 389 -10.30 -33.39 -9.14
C ARG A 389 -10.50 -34.37 -7.99
N LEU A 390 -10.30 -33.92 -6.75
CA LEU A 390 -10.46 -34.72 -5.54
C LEU A 390 -11.92 -35.06 -5.23
N LYS A 391 -12.87 -34.26 -5.71
CA LYS A 391 -14.32 -34.46 -5.53
C LYS A 391 -14.69 -34.70 -4.06
N PRO A 392 -14.58 -33.69 -3.20
CA PRO A 392 -14.96 -33.82 -1.80
C PRO A 392 -16.46 -34.12 -1.68
N TRP A 393 -16.88 -35.06 -0.86
CA TRP A 393 -18.29 -35.34 -0.57
C TRP A 393 -18.50 -35.39 0.95
N ALA A 394 -19.72 -35.12 1.38
CA ALA A 394 -20.12 -35.27 2.78
C ALA A 394 -20.05 -36.74 3.20
N HIS A 395 -19.45 -37.02 4.36
CA HIS A 395 -19.55 -38.35 4.97
C HIS A 395 -20.98 -38.61 5.48
N GLU A 396 -21.45 -39.86 5.39
CA GLU A 396 -22.85 -40.21 5.65
C GLU A 396 -23.27 -40.01 7.13
N SER A 397 -22.33 -40.18 8.07
CA SER A 397 -22.63 -40.15 9.52
C SER A 397 -21.91 -39.03 10.27
N ASN A 398 -20.83 -38.46 9.71
CA ASN A 398 -20.05 -37.42 10.37
C ASN A 398 -19.99 -36.18 9.48
N PRO A 399 -20.75 -35.11 9.78
CA PRO A 399 -20.78 -33.92 8.94
C PRO A 399 -19.44 -33.15 8.90
N ASN A 400 -18.52 -33.44 9.83
CA ASN A 400 -17.20 -32.80 9.87
C ASN A 400 -16.13 -33.56 9.07
N GLU A 401 -16.46 -34.75 8.54
CA GLU A 401 -15.54 -35.53 7.71
C GLU A 401 -15.88 -35.42 6.23
N THR A 402 -14.84 -35.31 5.42
CA THR A 402 -14.93 -35.23 3.97
C THR A 402 -14.45 -36.54 3.35
N VAL A 403 -15.27 -37.12 2.49
CA VAL A 403 -14.93 -38.30 1.69
C VAL A 403 -14.40 -37.84 0.34
N TRP A 404 -13.21 -38.28 -0.04
CA TRP A 404 -12.59 -37.92 -1.32
C TRP A 404 -12.97 -38.92 -2.41
N GLY A 405 -13.80 -38.50 -3.37
CA GLY A 405 -14.28 -39.34 -4.47
C GLY A 405 -13.32 -39.46 -5.66
N GLY A 406 -12.22 -38.70 -5.66
CA GLY A 406 -11.24 -38.63 -6.74
C GLY A 406 -9.80 -38.54 -6.23
N TRP A 407 -8.88 -38.20 -7.13
CA TRP A 407 -7.46 -38.04 -6.83
C TRP A 407 -6.89 -36.85 -7.58
N ALA A 408 -5.90 -36.19 -7.00
CA ALA A 408 -5.16 -35.11 -7.62
C ALA A 408 -3.65 -35.40 -7.55
N ARG A 409 -2.89 -34.98 -8.57
CA ARG A 409 -1.42 -35.12 -8.59
C ARG A 409 -0.75 -34.16 -7.60
N MET A 410 -1.34 -32.99 -7.42
CA MET A 410 -0.81 -31.85 -6.65
C MET A 410 -1.39 -31.75 -5.22
N ALA A 411 -2.35 -32.60 -4.87
CA ALA A 411 -2.99 -32.55 -3.55
C ALA A 411 -3.17 -33.95 -2.96
N LEU A 412 -2.94 -34.09 -1.66
CA LEU A 412 -3.09 -35.34 -0.91
C LEU A 412 -3.83 -35.07 0.42
N PRO A 413 -4.77 -35.96 0.82
CA PRO A 413 -5.40 -35.90 2.13
C PRO A 413 -4.36 -36.02 3.25
N LEU A 414 -4.54 -35.21 4.29
CA LEU A 414 -3.73 -35.32 5.51
C LEU A 414 -4.18 -36.53 6.32
N VAL A 415 -3.20 -37.31 6.79
CA VAL A 415 -3.44 -38.41 7.73
C VAL A 415 -3.37 -37.90 9.17
N PHE A 416 -2.44 -36.98 9.43
CA PHE A 416 -2.23 -36.42 10.75
C PHE A 416 -1.51 -35.07 10.66
N PHE A 417 -1.86 -34.16 11.56
CA PHE A 417 -1.26 -32.84 11.68
C PHE A 417 -0.93 -32.58 13.16
N LEU A 418 0.34 -32.28 13.45
CA LEU A 418 0.78 -31.82 14.78
C LEU A 418 1.55 -30.53 14.63
N TYR A 419 1.12 -29.48 15.31
CA TYR A 419 1.89 -28.25 15.38
C TYR A 419 2.60 -28.15 16.74
N TYR A 420 3.72 -27.43 16.77
CA TYR A 420 4.46 -27.13 17.98
C TYR A 420 5.11 -25.75 17.84
N ILE A 421 5.06 -24.99 18.93
CA ILE A 421 5.55 -23.62 18.98
C ILE A 421 6.97 -23.67 19.54
N ILE A 422 7.93 -23.08 18.83
CA ILE A 422 9.26 -22.85 19.37
C ILE A 422 9.34 -21.37 19.73
N ILE A 423 9.14 -21.08 21.01
CA ILE A 423 9.42 -19.76 21.55
C ILE A 423 10.92 -19.69 21.81
N PHE A 424 11.65 -19.00 20.94
CA PHE A 424 12.94 -18.45 21.35
C PHE A 424 12.62 -17.18 22.13
N GLU A 425 12.87 -17.16 23.45
CA GLU A 425 13.17 -15.87 24.08
C GLU A 425 14.35 -15.28 23.31
N ILE A 426 14.23 -14.04 22.84
CA ILE A 426 15.29 -13.37 22.08
C ILE A 426 16.45 -13.08 23.04
N ASP A 427 17.30 -14.09 23.25
CA ASP A 427 18.57 -13.98 23.99
C ASP A 427 19.63 -13.19 23.21
N PHE A 428 19.33 -12.73 21.98
CA PHE A 428 20.30 -12.05 21.14
C PHE A 428 20.63 -10.62 21.60
N PHE A 429 19.67 -9.91 22.22
CA PHE A 429 19.93 -8.58 22.79
C PHE A 429 20.40 -8.66 24.25
N ILE A 430 19.96 -9.69 24.99
CA ILE A 430 20.35 -9.91 26.38
C ILE A 430 21.82 -10.37 26.46
N SER A 431 22.28 -11.28 25.60
CA SER A 431 23.69 -11.74 25.62
C SER A 431 24.69 -10.59 25.37
N MET A 432 24.41 -9.73 24.39
CA MET A 432 25.28 -8.57 24.10
C MET A 432 25.25 -7.52 25.23
N LEU A 433 24.10 -7.31 25.87
CA LEU A 433 23.98 -6.42 27.03
C LEU A 433 24.55 -7.03 28.31
N VAL A 434 24.45 -8.34 28.52
CA VAL A 434 24.99 -9.04 29.69
C VAL A 434 26.52 -9.10 29.62
N ASP A 435 27.12 -9.28 28.45
CA ASP A 435 28.57 -9.18 28.28
C ASP A 435 29.09 -7.74 28.46
N LEU A 436 28.29 -6.72 28.09
CA LEU A 436 28.65 -5.32 28.31
C LEU A 436 28.44 -4.86 29.77
N LEU A 437 27.35 -5.32 30.40
CA LEU A 437 26.95 -4.96 31.78
C LEU A 437 27.66 -5.79 32.84
N SER A 438 28.16 -6.99 32.53
CA SER A 438 29.00 -7.77 33.45
C SER A 438 30.38 -7.13 33.72
N SER A 439 30.77 -6.09 32.96
CA SER A 439 31.95 -5.27 33.25
C SER A 439 31.69 -4.11 34.24
N LEU A 440 30.42 -3.83 34.59
CA LEU A 440 30.05 -2.73 35.49
C LEU A 440 29.24 -3.27 36.66
N ALA A 441 29.95 -3.57 37.75
CA ALA A 441 29.38 -4.04 39.00
C ALA A 441 28.32 -3.08 39.58
N SER A 442 27.34 -3.70 40.26
CA SER A 442 26.34 -3.13 41.19
C SER A 442 25.25 -2.23 40.60
N ILE A 443 24.21 -2.87 40.02
CA ILE A 443 22.86 -2.28 39.97
C ILE A 443 21.90 -3.25 40.66
N SER A 444 21.40 -2.84 41.82
CA SER A 444 20.31 -3.49 42.54
C SER A 444 18.98 -3.06 41.94
N SER A 445 18.18 -4.05 41.51
CA SER A 445 16.86 -3.96 40.88
C SER A 445 16.84 -3.40 39.46
N PHE A 446 16.54 -4.28 38.51
CA PHE A 446 16.15 -3.94 37.14
C PHE A 446 14.69 -4.37 36.99
N GLN A 447 13.78 -3.41 36.86
CA GLN A 447 12.37 -3.68 36.58
C GLN A 447 12.16 -3.48 35.08
N ILE A 448 11.86 -4.57 34.38
CA ILE A 448 11.49 -4.54 32.96
C ILE A 448 10.15 -3.82 32.86
N VAL A 449 10.15 -2.61 32.31
CA VAL A 449 8.95 -1.89 31.87
C VAL A 449 8.71 -2.33 30.43
N GLU A 450 7.67 -3.14 30.20
CA GLU A 450 7.15 -3.62 28.91
C GLU A 450 8.06 -3.38 27.69
N VAL A 451 8.94 -4.34 27.44
CA VAL A 451 9.47 -4.56 26.09
C VAL A 451 8.36 -5.27 25.31
N GLY A 452 8.09 -4.83 24.07
CA GLY A 452 6.89 -5.14 23.29
C GLY A 452 6.48 -6.62 23.19
N LYS A 453 5.25 -6.84 22.68
CA LYS A 453 4.60 -8.16 22.51
C LYS A 453 5.62 -9.25 22.15
N PRO A 454 5.63 -10.43 22.81
CA PRO A 454 6.60 -11.49 22.53
C PRO A 454 6.50 -11.87 21.06
N LEU A 455 7.58 -11.64 20.31
CA LEU A 455 7.70 -12.08 18.92
C LEU A 455 7.81 -13.61 18.97
N ILE A 456 6.77 -14.30 18.52
CA ILE A 456 6.84 -15.75 18.29
C ILE A 456 7.94 -15.96 17.24
N ALA A 457 9.05 -16.58 17.64
CA ALA A 457 10.24 -16.62 16.81
C ALA A 457 10.10 -17.57 15.61
N VAL A 458 9.48 -18.75 15.81
CA VAL A 458 9.23 -19.73 14.75
C VAL A 458 8.02 -20.61 15.12
N VAL A 459 7.10 -20.80 14.17
CA VAL A 459 6.00 -21.76 14.30
C VAL A 459 6.25 -22.96 13.39
N LYS A 460 6.26 -24.17 13.94
CA LYS A 460 6.54 -25.40 13.19
C LYS A 460 5.38 -26.39 13.28
N ALA A 461 5.25 -27.23 12.25
CA ALA A 461 4.32 -28.34 12.26
C ALA A 461 4.88 -29.58 11.56
N ASP A 462 4.51 -30.75 12.06
CA ASP A 462 4.76 -32.04 11.45
C ASP A 462 3.48 -32.55 10.76
N LEU A 463 3.57 -32.74 9.45
CA LEU A 463 2.51 -33.20 8.57
C LEU A 463 2.73 -34.66 8.23
N THR A 464 1.71 -35.51 8.32
CA THR A 464 1.77 -36.89 7.85
C THR A 464 0.86 -37.09 6.66
N ILE A 465 1.41 -37.59 5.56
CA ILE A 465 0.69 -37.91 4.33
C ILE A 465 0.89 -39.38 3.94
N SER A 466 -0.12 -39.95 3.26
CA SER A 466 -0.03 -41.26 2.63
C SER A 466 0.20 -41.09 1.14
N LEU A 467 1.35 -41.56 0.64
CA LEU A 467 1.71 -41.41 -0.76
C LEU A 467 0.96 -42.41 -1.65
N PRO A 468 0.63 -42.01 -2.90
CA PRO A 468 0.00 -42.90 -3.85
C PRO A 468 0.94 -44.04 -4.26
N LYS A 469 0.36 -45.18 -4.64
CA LYS A 469 1.12 -46.36 -5.12
C LYS A 469 1.85 -46.09 -6.44
N ARG A 470 1.42 -45.09 -7.20
CA ARG A 470 1.98 -44.73 -8.52
C ARG A 470 3.36 -44.09 -8.33
N ALA A 471 4.39 -44.71 -8.88
CA ALA A 471 5.79 -44.39 -8.56
C ALA A 471 6.26 -43.01 -9.03
N ASP A 472 5.73 -42.49 -10.14
CA ASP A 472 6.02 -41.15 -10.66
C ASP A 472 5.50 -40.06 -9.71
N ILE A 473 4.23 -40.14 -9.30
CA ILE A 473 3.64 -39.19 -8.35
C ILE A 473 4.35 -39.32 -6.99
N ARG A 474 4.65 -40.55 -6.55
CA ARG A 474 5.40 -40.78 -5.31
C ARG A 474 6.76 -40.06 -5.34
N ALA A 475 7.52 -40.21 -6.43
CA ALA A 475 8.81 -39.56 -6.59
C ALA A 475 8.73 -38.02 -6.60
N GLU A 476 7.62 -37.45 -7.09
CA GLU A 476 7.38 -36.00 -7.03
C GLU A 476 7.14 -35.51 -5.60
N TRP A 477 6.35 -36.23 -4.80
CA TRP A 477 6.09 -35.85 -3.40
C TRP A 477 7.32 -36.07 -2.50
N GLU A 478 8.10 -37.13 -2.75
CA GLU A 478 9.43 -37.30 -2.13
C GLU A 478 10.46 -36.31 -2.70
N GLY A 479 10.11 -35.63 -3.80
CA GLY A 479 10.88 -34.60 -4.45
C GLY A 479 10.77 -33.22 -3.81
N LEU A 480 9.88 -33.03 -2.83
CA LEU A 480 9.77 -31.76 -2.09
C LEU A 480 11.10 -31.43 -1.40
N ARG A 481 11.48 -30.16 -1.45
CA ARG A 481 12.75 -29.61 -0.97
C ARG A 481 12.51 -28.53 0.07
N LYS A 482 13.59 -28.17 0.77
CA LYS A 482 13.54 -27.05 1.69
C LYS A 482 13.12 -25.79 0.93
N HIS A 483 12.30 -24.96 1.56
CA HIS A 483 11.72 -23.73 0.99
C HIS A 483 10.59 -23.93 -0.03
N ASP A 484 10.21 -25.16 -0.37
CA ASP A 484 9.01 -25.39 -1.18
C ASP A 484 7.77 -24.94 -0.39
N VAL A 485 6.90 -24.14 -1.02
CA VAL A 485 5.65 -23.69 -0.40
C VAL A 485 4.52 -24.68 -0.66
N CYS A 486 3.77 -25.00 0.38
CA CYS A 486 2.54 -25.80 0.31
C CYS A 486 1.37 -25.06 0.98
N PHE A 487 0.15 -25.53 0.73
CA PHE A 487 -1.08 -24.99 1.32
C PHE A 487 -1.83 -26.07 2.10
N LEU A 488 -2.13 -25.75 3.34
CA LEU A 488 -2.98 -26.50 4.24
C LEU A 488 -4.42 -26.02 4.07
N ILE A 489 -5.34 -26.96 3.83
CA ILE A 489 -6.72 -26.64 3.52
C ILE A 489 -7.66 -27.45 4.41
N CYS A 490 -8.70 -26.77 4.91
CA CYS A 490 -9.86 -27.40 5.52
C CYS A 490 -11.04 -27.31 4.55
N CYS A 491 -11.27 -28.40 3.82
CA CYS A 491 -12.37 -28.51 2.88
C CYS A 491 -13.49 -29.34 3.49
N ARG A 492 -14.70 -28.78 3.50
CA ARG A 492 -15.93 -29.45 3.89
C ARG A 492 -16.87 -29.47 2.68
N SER A 493 -17.61 -30.55 2.50
CA SER A 493 -18.61 -30.62 1.44
C SER A 493 -19.96 -30.96 2.03
N LYS A 494 -21.00 -30.30 1.52
CA LYS A 494 -22.41 -30.62 1.81
C LYS A 494 -23.01 -31.55 0.75
N ALA A 495 -22.28 -31.83 -0.33
CA ALA A 495 -22.76 -32.63 -1.43
C ALA A 495 -22.73 -34.13 -1.07
N SER A 496 -23.80 -34.85 -1.41
CA SER A 496 -23.84 -36.29 -1.21
C SER A 496 -22.85 -37.03 -2.11
N VAL A 497 -22.43 -38.20 -1.65
CA VAL A 497 -21.53 -39.10 -2.39
C VAL A 497 -22.08 -39.35 -3.80
N GLY A 498 -21.23 -39.19 -4.81
CA GLY A 498 -21.60 -39.33 -6.23
C GLY A 498 -22.04 -38.05 -6.94
N THR A 499 -22.18 -36.92 -6.22
CA THR A 499 -22.51 -35.62 -6.83
C THR A 499 -21.42 -35.17 -7.79
N LYS A 500 -21.82 -34.70 -8.99
CA LYS A 500 -20.89 -34.16 -10.01
C LYS A 500 -20.76 -32.65 -9.85
N TYR A 501 -19.54 -32.17 -9.71
CA TYR A 501 -19.21 -30.76 -9.71
C TYR A 501 -19.14 -30.18 -11.12
N ASN A 502 -19.53 -28.91 -11.26
CA ASN A 502 -19.48 -28.18 -12.52
C ASN A 502 -18.50 -27.01 -12.43
N ILE A 503 -17.47 -27.02 -13.26
CA ILE A 503 -16.41 -25.99 -13.31
C ILE A 503 -16.97 -24.64 -13.78
N THR A 504 -18.08 -24.63 -14.54
CA THR A 504 -18.68 -23.37 -15.04
C THR A 504 -19.53 -22.64 -13.99
N LYS A 505 -19.79 -23.26 -12.84
CA LYS A 505 -20.53 -22.64 -11.73
C LYS A 505 -19.53 -22.11 -10.69
N PRO A 506 -19.91 -21.07 -9.91
CA PRO A 506 -19.04 -20.55 -8.87
C PRO A 506 -18.53 -21.64 -7.93
N PHE A 507 -17.24 -21.60 -7.61
CA PHE A 507 -16.60 -22.62 -6.76
C PHE A 507 -17.20 -22.62 -5.35
N LYS A 508 -17.33 -21.44 -4.72
CA LYS A 508 -17.87 -21.25 -3.36
C LYS A 508 -19.31 -21.76 -3.17
N GLU A 509 -20.13 -21.76 -4.23
CA GLU A 509 -21.50 -22.30 -4.16
C GLU A 509 -21.55 -23.82 -4.10
N GLN A 510 -20.49 -24.49 -4.57
CA GLN A 510 -20.45 -25.94 -4.73
C GLN A 510 -19.63 -26.63 -3.65
N ILE A 511 -18.51 -26.01 -3.25
CA ILE A 511 -17.54 -26.60 -2.32
C ILE A 511 -17.19 -25.56 -1.26
N ASP A 512 -17.25 -25.98 0.00
CA ASP A 512 -17.02 -25.11 1.14
C ASP A 512 -15.57 -25.26 1.61
N VAL A 513 -14.74 -24.28 1.27
CA VAL A 513 -13.37 -24.19 1.81
C VAL A 513 -13.37 -23.21 2.97
N THR A 514 -13.24 -23.77 4.17
CA THR A 514 -13.38 -23.00 5.42
C THR A 514 -12.09 -22.32 5.85
N LEU A 515 -10.94 -22.93 5.58
CA LEU A 515 -9.63 -22.42 5.98
C LEU A 515 -8.58 -22.74 4.92
N VAL A 516 -7.71 -21.76 4.65
CA VAL A 516 -6.48 -21.92 3.86
C VAL A 516 -5.32 -21.29 4.60
N ARG A 517 -4.24 -22.05 4.82
CA ARG A 517 -2.99 -21.55 5.40
C ARG A 517 -1.80 -21.99 4.56
N GLY A 518 -0.86 -21.09 4.31
CA GLY A 518 0.40 -21.43 3.66
C GLY A 518 1.41 -22.01 4.66
N CYS A 519 2.27 -22.88 4.18
CA CYS A 519 3.41 -23.40 4.92
C CYS A 519 4.61 -23.58 4.01
N GLU A 520 5.81 -23.64 4.60
CA GLU A 520 7.08 -23.82 3.89
C GLU A 520 7.76 -25.10 4.37
N ILE A 521 8.20 -25.95 3.46
CA ILE A 521 8.89 -27.20 3.80
C ILE A 521 10.24 -26.89 4.46
N GLU A 522 10.44 -27.38 5.69
CA GLU A 522 11.77 -27.46 6.33
C GLU A 522 12.50 -28.71 5.83
N GLY A 523 11.79 -29.84 5.74
CA GLY A 523 12.28 -31.07 5.15
C GLY A 523 11.48 -32.30 5.57
N MET A 524 11.84 -33.44 4.99
CA MET A 524 11.22 -34.74 5.30
C MET A 524 11.83 -35.33 6.57
N LEU A 525 11.01 -35.97 7.41
CA LEU A 525 11.47 -36.60 8.65
C LEU A 525 11.85 -38.06 8.45
N ASP A 526 12.89 -38.49 9.14
CA ASP A 526 13.27 -39.90 9.27
C ASP A 526 12.44 -40.64 10.34
N SER A 527 12.77 -41.92 10.57
CA SER A 527 12.13 -42.73 11.61
C SER A 527 12.42 -42.25 13.04
N GLU A 528 13.46 -41.44 13.24
CA GLU A 528 13.84 -40.86 14.54
C GLU A 528 13.20 -39.47 14.78
N GLY A 529 12.46 -38.93 13.80
CA GLY A 529 11.87 -37.59 13.88
C GLY A 529 12.85 -36.44 13.60
N LYS A 530 14.02 -36.74 13.01
CA LYS A 530 14.97 -35.73 12.55
C LYS A 530 14.74 -35.38 11.08
N VAL A 531 15.04 -34.14 10.72
CA VAL A 531 14.96 -33.67 9.33
C VAL A 531 16.11 -34.26 8.52
N ILE A 532 15.77 -34.93 7.42
CA ILE A 532 16.74 -35.50 6.48
C ILE A 532 17.38 -34.35 5.69
N GLU A 533 18.68 -34.14 5.87
CA GLU A 533 19.39 -33.08 5.14
C GLU A 533 19.56 -33.41 3.66
N GLU A 534 19.45 -32.38 2.80
CA GLU A 534 19.49 -32.51 1.34
C GLU A 534 20.82 -33.10 0.82
N TYR A 535 21.94 -32.84 1.48
CA TYR A 535 23.25 -33.38 1.09
C TYR A 535 23.36 -34.89 1.36
N ALA A 536 22.70 -35.41 2.40
CA ALA A 536 22.67 -36.85 2.69
C ALA A 536 21.91 -37.63 1.60
N ALA A 537 20.96 -36.98 0.91
CA ALA A 537 20.21 -37.59 -0.19
C ALA A 537 21.04 -37.84 -1.47
N TYR A 538 22.18 -37.17 -1.64
CA TYR A 538 23.11 -37.40 -2.76
C TYR A 538 24.04 -38.61 -2.54
N GLU A 539 24.43 -38.89 -1.29
CA GLU A 539 25.38 -39.97 -0.99
C GLU A 539 24.70 -41.32 -0.75
N LYS A 540 23.46 -41.33 -0.24
CA LYS A 540 22.55 -42.50 -0.19
C LYS A 540 21.12 -42.00 0.07
N LYS A 541 20.22 -42.10 -0.92
CA LYS A 541 18.78 -41.90 -0.65
C LYS A 541 18.35 -42.88 0.44
N THR A 542 18.08 -42.38 1.64
CA THR A 542 17.47 -43.15 2.73
C THR A 542 16.15 -43.70 2.19
N VAL A 543 16.09 -45.01 1.96
CA VAL A 543 14.88 -45.67 1.48
C VAL A 543 13.93 -45.78 2.67
N LEU A 544 12.98 -44.86 2.75
CA LEU A 544 11.94 -44.90 3.76
C LEU A 544 10.94 -46.01 3.42
N GLU A 545 10.77 -46.94 4.35
CA GLU A 545 9.82 -48.04 4.20
C GLU A 545 8.37 -47.54 4.25
N GLY A 546 7.46 -48.28 3.60
CA GLY A 546 6.04 -47.92 3.53
C GLY A 546 5.72 -46.73 2.62
N LEU A 547 4.44 -46.35 2.61
CA LEU A 547 3.90 -45.23 1.80
C LEU A 547 3.66 -43.97 2.62
N THR A 548 3.81 -44.02 3.94
CA THR A 548 3.62 -42.87 4.80
C THR A 548 4.88 -42.01 4.83
N ARG A 549 4.73 -40.70 4.69
CA ARG A 549 5.81 -39.73 4.86
C ARG A 549 5.41 -38.68 5.86
N LYS A 550 6.40 -38.22 6.62
CA LYS A 550 6.28 -37.11 7.56
C LYS A 550 7.13 -35.96 7.06
N PHE A 551 6.56 -34.76 7.04
CA PHE A 551 7.26 -33.52 6.67
C PHE A 551 7.18 -32.54 7.80
N ARG A 552 8.28 -31.85 8.06
CA ARG A 552 8.31 -30.69 8.93
C ARG A 552 8.16 -29.42 8.11
N VAL A 553 7.30 -28.52 8.56
CA VAL A 553 6.99 -27.27 7.87
C VAL A 553 7.05 -26.07 8.81
N TRP A 554 7.33 -24.90 8.27
CA TRP A 554 7.19 -23.61 8.92
C TRP A 554 5.84 -22.99 8.57
N LEU A 555 5.16 -22.47 9.58
CA LEU A 555 3.92 -21.70 9.42
C LEU A 555 4.24 -20.22 9.57
N ASP A 556 3.45 -19.36 8.92
CA ASP A 556 3.61 -17.91 9.01
C ASP A 556 3.29 -17.43 10.43
N GLU A 557 4.26 -16.76 11.03
CA GLU A 557 4.21 -16.34 12.43
C GLU A 557 3.16 -15.23 12.64
N ASN A 558 3.01 -14.35 11.66
CA ASN A 558 2.01 -13.29 11.71
C ASN A 558 0.60 -13.88 11.61
N GLN A 559 0.38 -14.82 10.71
CA GLN A 559 -0.91 -15.48 10.57
C GLN A 559 -1.25 -16.30 11.81
N TYR A 560 -0.28 -17.01 12.38
CA TYR A 560 -0.48 -17.74 13.63
C TYR A 560 -0.87 -16.81 14.77
N ARG A 561 -0.18 -15.67 14.91
CA ARG A 561 -0.53 -14.63 15.90
C ARG A 561 -1.95 -14.11 15.69
N LEU A 562 -2.36 -13.84 14.44
CA LEU A 562 -3.72 -13.38 14.13
C LEU A 562 -4.79 -14.44 14.43
N ASP A 563 -4.49 -15.72 14.21
CA ASP A 563 -5.41 -16.83 14.50
C ASP A 563 -5.55 -17.06 16.02
N THR A 564 -4.54 -16.71 16.81
CA THR A 564 -4.50 -16.91 18.27
C THR A 564 -4.94 -15.70 19.08
N GLU A 565 -4.84 -14.48 18.54
CA GLU A 565 -5.14 -13.24 19.26
C GLU A 565 -6.62 -13.19 19.68
N GLY A 566 -6.87 -13.15 21.00
CA GLY A 566 -8.20 -13.04 21.57
C GLY A 566 -9.04 -14.32 21.57
N GLN A 567 -8.46 -15.46 21.19
CA GLN A 567 -9.14 -16.76 21.18
C GLN A 567 -8.77 -17.64 22.38
N GLN A 568 -9.67 -18.55 22.77
CA GLN A 568 -9.38 -19.61 23.75
C GLN A 568 -8.57 -20.73 23.08
N GLU A 569 -7.79 -21.48 23.87
CA GLU A 569 -6.95 -22.59 23.36
C GLU A 569 -7.73 -23.59 22.49
N ASP A 570 -8.94 -23.98 22.92
CA ASP A 570 -9.80 -24.89 22.16
C ASP A 570 -10.15 -24.34 20.76
N ALA A 571 -10.30 -23.02 20.61
CA ALA A 571 -10.61 -22.41 19.32
C ALA A 571 -9.40 -22.40 18.38
N ILE A 572 -8.20 -22.24 18.93
CA ILE A 572 -6.93 -22.34 18.19
C ILE A 572 -6.74 -23.77 17.69
N ASP A 573 -6.93 -24.75 18.57
CA ASP A 573 -6.87 -26.18 18.22
C ASP A 573 -7.88 -26.53 17.14
N ASN A 574 -9.09 -25.98 17.20
CA ASN A 574 -10.10 -26.16 16.15
C ASN A 574 -9.65 -25.65 14.78
N ILE A 575 -8.80 -24.61 14.71
CA ILE A 575 -8.24 -24.15 13.43
C ILE A 575 -7.20 -25.17 12.95
N TYR A 576 -6.15 -25.37 13.73
CA TYR A 576 -4.96 -26.10 13.30
C TYR A 576 -5.15 -27.61 13.17
N TYR A 577 -6.06 -28.22 13.94
CA TYR A 577 -6.40 -29.65 13.78
C TYR A 577 -7.50 -29.90 12.75
N SER A 578 -8.11 -28.88 12.17
CA SER A 578 -9.16 -29.07 11.15
C SER A 578 -8.65 -29.31 9.74
N PHE A 579 -7.36 -29.07 9.47
CA PHE A 579 -6.79 -29.28 8.14
C PHE A 579 -6.89 -30.75 7.72
N ASN A 580 -7.47 -30.98 6.55
CA ASN A 580 -7.68 -32.31 6.01
C ASN A 580 -7.05 -32.52 4.63
N LEU A 581 -6.43 -31.48 4.05
CA LEU A 581 -5.82 -31.53 2.73
C LEU A 581 -4.50 -30.74 2.69
N LEU A 582 -3.50 -31.31 2.02
CA LEU A 582 -2.24 -30.64 1.68
C LEU A 582 -2.14 -30.50 0.17
N ILE A 583 -1.91 -29.27 -0.31
CA ILE A 583 -1.70 -28.97 -1.72
C ILE A 583 -0.27 -28.45 -1.91
N ARG A 584 0.49 -29.05 -2.83
CA ARG A 584 1.77 -28.53 -3.32
C ARG A 584 1.59 -27.81 -4.65
N ARG A 585 2.50 -26.92 -5.00
CA ARG A 585 2.52 -26.22 -6.31
C ARG A 585 3.71 -26.65 -7.17
N ASP A 586 3.75 -26.23 -8.42
CA ASP A 586 4.92 -26.42 -9.30
C ASP A 586 6.08 -25.52 -8.80
N PRO A 587 7.26 -26.07 -8.45
CA PRO A 587 8.39 -25.28 -7.98
C PRO A 587 8.79 -24.12 -8.90
N LYS A 588 8.52 -24.22 -10.21
CA LYS A 588 8.87 -23.14 -11.16
C LYS A 588 8.02 -21.89 -11.01
N THR A 589 6.75 -22.03 -10.61
CA THR A 589 5.81 -20.93 -10.41
C THR A 589 5.61 -20.59 -8.93
N ASN A 590 6.22 -21.36 -8.02
CA ASN A 590 6.00 -21.25 -6.58
C ASN A 590 7.05 -20.41 -5.83
N ASN A 591 7.51 -19.32 -6.44
CA ASN A 591 8.54 -18.44 -5.86
C ASN A 591 7.96 -17.21 -5.14
N PHE A 592 6.63 -17.09 -5.07
CA PHE A 592 5.98 -15.84 -4.67
C PHE A 592 6.38 -15.39 -3.25
N LYS A 593 6.40 -16.31 -2.28
CA LYS A 593 6.75 -16.00 -0.89
C LYS A 593 8.18 -15.48 -0.76
N ALA A 594 9.12 -16.05 -1.50
CA ALA A 594 10.52 -15.61 -1.49
C ALA A 594 10.66 -14.19 -2.07
N VAL A 595 9.95 -13.89 -3.15
CA VAL A 595 9.90 -12.55 -3.75
C VAL A 595 9.28 -11.55 -2.78
N LEU A 596 8.13 -11.86 -2.18
CA LEU A 596 7.46 -11.00 -1.20
C LEU A 596 8.33 -10.75 0.03
N ALA A 597 8.99 -11.79 0.56
CA ALA A 597 9.93 -11.66 1.68
C ALA A 597 11.12 -10.75 1.32
N THR A 598 11.64 -10.85 0.09
CA THR A 598 12.73 -10.00 -0.41
C THR A 598 12.28 -8.54 -0.52
N ILE A 599 11.10 -8.28 -1.08
CA ILE A 599 10.57 -6.90 -1.17
C ILE A 599 10.34 -6.31 0.23
N ARG A 600 9.78 -7.09 1.17
CA ARG A 600 9.63 -6.68 2.57
C ARG A 600 10.98 -6.37 3.22
N GLN A 601 11.99 -7.20 2.98
CA GLN A 601 13.35 -6.95 3.49
C GLN A 601 13.92 -5.63 2.91
N LEU A 602 13.76 -5.39 1.61
CA LEU A 602 14.18 -4.13 0.97
C LEU A 602 13.50 -2.91 1.60
N LEU A 603 12.21 -3.02 1.94
CA LEU A 603 11.46 -1.97 2.62
C LEU A 603 11.95 -1.68 4.05
N ASN A 604 12.64 -2.63 4.70
CA ASN A 604 13.24 -2.45 6.03
C ASN A 604 14.69 -1.95 6.00
N THR A 605 15.34 -1.99 4.84
CA THR A 605 16.73 -1.52 4.68
C THR A 605 16.77 -0.07 4.24
N GLU A 606 17.82 0.65 4.61
CA GLU A 606 18.09 1.96 4.00
C GLU A 606 18.32 1.76 2.50
N PHE A 607 17.44 2.36 1.70
CA PHE A 607 17.41 2.15 0.27
C PHE A 607 18.51 2.98 -0.41
N VAL A 608 19.67 2.38 -0.63
CA VAL A 608 20.83 3.04 -1.26
C VAL A 608 20.84 2.72 -2.76
N VAL A 609 20.14 3.55 -3.55
CA VAL A 609 20.36 3.62 -5.00
C VAL A 609 21.28 4.79 -5.33
N PRO A 610 22.03 4.74 -6.45
CA PRO A 610 22.81 5.88 -6.88
C PRO A 610 21.92 7.12 -7.04
N ASP A 611 22.33 8.26 -6.48
CA ASP A 611 21.52 9.50 -6.48
C ASP A 611 21.06 9.92 -7.89
N TRP A 612 21.87 9.66 -8.91
CA TRP A 612 21.54 9.96 -10.30
C TRP A 612 20.46 9.05 -10.93
N LEU A 613 20.07 7.97 -10.25
CA LEU A 613 18.95 7.09 -10.61
C LEU A 613 17.71 7.31 -9.75
N HIS A 614 17.87 7.87 -8.54
CA HIS A 614 16.80 8.01 -7.55
C HIS A 614 15.52 8.60 -8.18
N ASP A 615 15.62 9.81 -8.72
CA ASP A 615 14.47 10.52 -9.30
C ASP A 615 13.93 9.84 -10.56
N LEU A 616 14.82 9.24 -11.36
CA LEU A 616 14.43 8.57 -12.60
C LEU A 616 13.59 7.31 -12.34
N ILE A 617 13.92 6.53 -11.32
CA ILE A 617 13.12 5.35 -10.94
C ILE A 617 11.74 5.79 -10.42
N LEU A 618 11.68 6.90 -9.69
CA LEU A 618 10.41 7.47 -9.21
C LEU A 618 9.62 8.19 -10.31
N GLY A 619 10.18 8.33 -11.52
CA GLY A 619 9.54 8.97 -12.66
C GLY A 619 9.57 10.50 -12.65
N TYR A 620 10.45 11.09 -11.85
CA TYR A 620 10.65 12.53 -11.72
C TYR A 620 11.89 13.01 -12.48
N GLY A 621 11.91 14.32 -12.77
CA GLY A 621 13.05 14.98 -13.39
C GLY A 621 13.20 14.71 -14.89
N GLU A 622 14.36 15.08 -15.44
CA GLU A 622 14.67 14.95 -16.87
C GLU A 622 15.06 13.51 -17.21
N PRO A 623 14.39 12.82 -18.16
CA PRO A 623 14.67 11.41 -18.50
C PRO A 623 16.11 11.16 -18.96
N ASN A 624 16.80 12.19 -19.43
CA ASN A 624 18.19 12.13 -19.88
C ASN A 624 19.22 12.52 -18.81
N ALA A 625 18.80 12.69 -17.54
CA ALA A 625 19.68 13.05 -16.44
C ALA A 625 20.79 11.99 -16.23
N ALA A 626 20.45 10.71 -16.38
CA ALA A 626 21.39 9.59 -16.32
C ALA A 626 22.08 9.27 -17.66
N HIS A 627 21.90 10.09 -18.70
CA HIS A 627 22.61 9.88 -19.95
C HIS A 627 24.10 10.16 -19.75
N TYR A 628 25.00 9.34 -20.32
CA TYR A 628 26.45 9.47 -20.12
C TYR A 628 27.02 10.85 -20.49
N LYS A 629 26.36 11.61 -21.39
CA LYS A 629 26.75 13.00 -21.73
C LYS A 629 26.40 14.04 -20.64
N SER A 630 25.44 13.72 -19.79
CA SER A 630 24.95 14.55 -18.69
C SER A 630 25.72 14.26 -17.39
N MET A 631 26.35 13.09 -17.28
CA MET A 631 27.10 12.66 -16.11
C MET A 631 28.48 13.32 -16.02
N ASN A 632 28.80 13.88 -14.85
CA ASN A 632 30.12 14.46 -14.57
C ASN A 632 31.23 13.40 -14.38
N THR A 633 30.85 12.15 -14.12
CA THR A 633 31.75 10.99 -13.93
C THR A 633 32.07 10.26 -15.23
N ALA A 634 31.55 10.72 -16.37
CA ALA A 634 31.79 10.07 -17.66
C ALA A 634 33.30 10.07 -17.99
N VAL A 635 33.85 8.87 -18.21
CA VAL A 635 35.27 8.71 -18.51
C VAL A 635 35.54 9.23 -19.93
N PRO A 636 36.40 10.26 -20.09
CA PRO A 636 36.66 10.83 -21.40
C PRO A 636 37.47 9.88 -22.27
N THR A 637 38.38 9.11 -21.68
CA THR A 637 39.26 8.20 -22.41
C THR A 637 38.91 6.75 -22.14
N VAL A 638 38.49 6.02 -23.17
CA VAL A 638 38.10 4.62 -23.06
C VAL A 638 38.96 3.78 -23.99
N ASP A 639 39.49 2.68 -23.47
CA ASP A 639 40.16 1.65 -24.25
C ASP A 639 39.11 0.68 -24.79
N PHE A 640 38.90 0.68 -26.11
CA PHE A 640 37.89 -0.16 -26.74
C PHE A 640 38.43 -1.55 -27.06
N CYS A 641 39.67 -1.87 -26.70
CA CYS A 641 40.25 -3.20 -26.86
C CYS A 641 40.03 -3.77 -28.29
N ASP A 642 39.31 -4.87 -28.40
CA ASP A 642 39.01 -5.59 -29.64
C ASP A 642 37.66 -5.19 -30.29
N THR A 643 37.00 -4.14 -29.81
CA THR A 643 35.70 -3.67 -30.36
C THR A 643 35.78 -3.38 -31.86
N PHE A 644 36.91 -2.85 -32.35
CA PHE A 644 37.10 -2.54 -33.77
C PHE A 644 38.17 -3.44 -34.40
N LEU A 645 37.74 -4.27 -35.34
CA LEU A 645 38.61 -5.15 -36.13
C LEU A 645 39.65 -4.41 -36.98
N SER A 646 39.39 -3.16 -37.38
CA SER A 646 40.30 -2.34 -38.20
C SER A 646 39.98 -0.86 -38.09
N TYR A 647 40.91 -0.01 -38.51
CA TYR A 647 40.69 1.45 -38.58
C TYR A 647 39.53 1.83 -39.52
N LYS A 648 39.30 1.06 -40.59
CA LYS A 648 38.13 1.24 -41.47
C LYS A 648 36.81 0.95 -40.75
N HIS A 649 36.77 -0.12 -39.95
CA HIS A 649 35.61 -0.45 -39.12
C HIS A 649 35.34 0.68 -38.12
N LEU A 650 36.39 1.18 -37.45
CA LEU A 650 36.32 2.32 -36.54
C LEU A 650 35.72 3.57 -37.20
N ILE A 651 36.21 3.98 -38.37
CA ILE A 651 35.65 5.16 -39.08
C ILE A 651 34.18 4.95 -39.41
N SER A 652 33.81 3.75 -39.88
CA SER A 652 32.42 3.45 -40.21
C SER A 652 31.48 3.46 -39.01
N SER A 653 31.99 3.20 -37.80
CA SER A 653 31.20 3.19 -36.56
C SER A 653 30.88 4.60 -36.02
N PHE A 654 31.60 5.64 -36.47
CA PHE A 654 31.37 7.04 -36.07
C PHE A 654 31.13 7.95 -37.29
N PRO A 655 30.07 7.73 -38.09
CA PRO A 655 29.88 8.38 -39.39
C PRO A 655 29.77 9.91 -39.31
N ASN A 656 29.31 10.44 -38.18
CA ASN A 656 29.06 11.87 -37.98
C ASN A 656 30.10 12.53 -37.04
N THR A 657 31.20 11.85 -36.72
CA THR A 657 32.22 12.37 -35.79
C THR A 657 33.56 12.48 -36.51
N LYS A 658 34.22 13.62 -36.39
CA LYS A 658 35.57 13.79 -36.91
C LYS A 658 36.56 13.04 -36.01
N ILE A 659 37.15 11.97 -36.52
CA ILE A 659 38.20 11.21 -35.83
C ILE A 659 39.55 11.84 -36.18
N THR A 660 40.31 12.25 -35.16
CA THR A 660 41.69 12.75 -35.32
C THR A 660 42.64 11.75 -34.68
N GLY A 661 43.45 11.07 -35.50
CA GLY A 661 44.49 10.16 -35.02
C GLY A 661 45.73 10.91 -34.51
N THR A 662 46.49 10.29 -33.61
CA THR A 662 47.82 10.75 -33.17
C THR A 662 48.92 10.43 -34.19
N VAL A 663 48.64 9.59 -35.20
CA VAL A 663 49.58 9.13 -36.23
C VAL A 663 49.07 9.53 -37.62
N THR A 664 49.96 10.06 -38.46
CA THR A 664 49.67 10.70 -39.76
C THR A 664 49.46 9.74 -40.94
N THR A 665 49.55 8.41 -40.75
CA THR A 665 49.44 7.42 -41.83
C THR A 665 48.40 6.34 -41.51
N ASP A 666 47.34 6.26 -42.33
CA ASP A 666 46.18 5.38 -42.18
C ASP A 666 46.51 3.86 -42.27
N GLU A 667 47.65 3.49 -42.87
CA GLU A 667 47.98 2.08 -43.18
C GLU A 667 48.60 1.28 -42.03
N ASN A 668 48.98 1.92 -40.91
CA ASN A 668 49.64 1.26 -39.76
C ASN A 668 48.81 1.25 -38.46
N LEU A 669 47.55 1.69 -38.50
CA LEU A 669 46.67 1.74 -37.34
C LEU A 669 45.97 0.39 -37.13
N ALA A 670 46.61 -0.48 -36.34
CA ALA A 670 46.06 -1.75 -35.88
C ALA A 670 45.41 -1.62 -34.48
N PRO A 671 44.40 -2.43 -34.16
CA PRO A 671 43.83 -2.49 -32.81
C PRO A 671 44.89 -2.96 -31.77
N PRO A 672 44.70 -2.63 -30.48
CA PRO A 672 43.53 -1.99 -29.87
C PRO A 672 43.51 -0.46 -30.03
N PHE A 673 42.30 0.11 -30.05
CA PHE A 673 42.10 1.56 -30.18
C PHE A 673 41.62 2.17 -28.86
N ARG A 674 42.37 3.18 -28.40
CA ARG A 674 41.98 4.02 -27.26
C ARG A 674 41.46 5.36 -27.77
N PHE A 675 40.27 5.75 -27.35
CA PHE A 675 39.62 6.98 -27.77
C PHE A 675 39.54 7.95 -26.63
N THR A 676 39.67 9.25 -26.93
CA THR A 676 39.31 10.32 -26.01
C THR A 676 38.15 11.11 -26.60
N PHE A 677 37.02 11.11 -25.91
CA PHE A 677 35.82 11.84 -26.28
C PHE A 677 35.87 13.25 -25.69
N TYR A 678 35.80 14.26 -26.55
CA TYR A 678 35.71 15.66 -26.14
C TYR A 678 34.25 16.10 -26.13
N SER A 679 33.78 16.57 -24.97
CA SER A 679 32.45 17.17 -24.86
C SER A 679 32.45 18.56 -25.49
N SER A 680 31.47 18.86 -26.36
CA SER A 680 31.32 20.15 -27.04
C SER A 680 31.03 21.34 -26.12
N LYS A 681 30.99 21.15 -24.79
CA LYS A 681 30.81 22.23 -23.79
C LYS A 681 32.09 23.02 -23.50
N LYS A 682 33.23 22.68 -24.11
CA LYS A 682 34.46 23.49 -24.07
C LYS A 682 35.04 23.63 -25.48
N LEU A 683 34.43 24.50 -26.28
CA LEU A 683 35.04 25.17 -27.42
C LEU A 683 34.44 26.57 -27.54
#